data_AF-A0A4D6MP55-F1
#
_entry.id   AF-A0A4D6MP55-F1
#
_cell.length_a   1.000
_cell.length_b   1.000
_cell.length_c   1.000
_cell.angle_alpha   90.00
_cell.angle_beta   90.00
_cell.angle_gamma   90.00
#
_symmetry.space_group_name_H-M   'P 1'
#
loop_
_entity.id
_entity.type
_entity.pdbx_description
1 polymer ?
#
loop_
_entity_poly.entity_id
_entity_poly.type
_entity_poly.pdbx_seq_one_letter_code
_entity_poly.pdbx_strand_id
1 'polypeptide(L)'
;MEYRKIKDEDEIRDGALEDVEKSFLLSVPDSSLSSGGETKIDIHKTKAKWKRKSVVTLALTILTSSQAILIVWSKRAGKYEYSVTTANFMVETLKCAISLMALGRIWKKDGVNEDNRLTTTLDEVIVYPIPAVLYLVKNLLQYYIFAYVDAPGYQILKNFNIISTGVLYRIILKKRLSEIQWAAFVLLTAGCTTAQLNSNSDRVLQTPFQGWVMAIVMALLSGFAGVYTEAIIKKRPSRNINVQNFWLYIFGMCFNCVAMLVQDFDAVMNKGFFHGYSFITVLMIFNHALSGIAVSMVMKYADNIVKDIDAEEEGPSTSERLELEWKLLSRRIGDSGIISSCLVGLLTGVAVVVFNYAVHEIRDLFWDGIPNRGASWLREAPIETTWARVVLVPAFGGAAVSVLNLLRSRFDSSLQQDPFLRTPSAYLKSASRPLLKAVAASVTLGTGNSLGPEGPSVDIGTSIAKGLAPFFHNGKTSGRMLSLLAAGSAAGLAAGFNAAVAGCFFAVESVLWPSPADASLPLTNNTSMVILSAVIASVVSEIGLGSQPAFKVPDYDFRSPGELPLYLLLGILCGLVSLALSRCTSYMLTIVDNLHKATGIPRASFPVLGGLSVGLIALIYPEILYWGFENVDILLESRPFVKGLSTDLLLQLIAVKIVATSLCRASGLVGGYYAPSLFIGGATGMAYGKLISLAVAESNPMINLSVLEVASPQAYGLVGMAATLAGVCQVPLTAVLLLFELTQDYRIVLPLLGAVGLSSWISSVQTKRDDRVAKKIKSENSNSTSLSKISSPSSIESSAGNTFAEAAPYMSNLCQVESSLCIEDDNVETTYIVRRTFVSEAMKTRYVTVSMCTLLTEVIDLMIAEKQSCAVIVDTDDTLIGFLTLRDIQEYGKFAKARSKKDKELLVSELCLLDGQICSVPWTATPDMELRYAQMIMKERGFNQVPVVRNIYERTYPVGIIDPESIRLTCSALATRETLS
;
A
#
# COMPACT_ATOMS: atom_id res chain seq x y z
N MET A 1 -40.08 31.34 21.78
CA MET A 1 -41.08 30.44 21.17
C MET A 1 -41.21 30.67 19.66
N GLU A 2 -40.98 31.88 19.13
CA GLU A 2 -41.00 32.16 17.69
C GLU A 2 -39.90 31.45 16.86
N TYR A 3 -38.73 31.17 17.45
CA TYR A 3 -37.66 30.41 16.76
C TYR A 3 -38.04 28.95 16.46
N ARG A 4 -39.00 28.38 17.19
CA ARG A 4 -39.53 27.03 16.93
C ARG A 4 -40.46 27.04 15.71
N LYS A 5 -41.34 28.03 15.61
CA LYS A 5 -42.31 28.16 14.51
C LYS A 5 -41.68 28.33 13.14
N ILE A 6 -40.64 29.16 13.01
CA ILE A 6 -40.00 29.42 11.71
C ILE A 6 -39.23 28.18 11.22
N LYS A 7 -38.62 27.43 12.15
CA LYS A 7 -37.90 26.20 11.80
C LYS A 7 -38.85 25.04 11.47
N ASP A 8 -39.97 24.94 12.20
CA ASP A 8 -40.99 23.94 11.93
C ASP A 8 -41.74 24.26 10.61
N GLU A 9 -41.94 25.54 10.25
CA GLU A 9 -42.54 25.95 8.96
C GLU A 9 -41.61 25.69 7.75
N ASP A 10 -40.29 25.87 7.91
CA ASP A 10 -39.31 25.53 6.86
C ASP A 10 -39.15 23.99 6.71
N GLU A 11 -39.17 23.22 7.81
CA GLU A 11 -39.11 21.73 7.77
C GLU A 11 -40.40 21.11 7.18
N ILE A 12 -41.58 21.70 7.42
CA ILE A 12 -42.84 21.24 6.82
C ILE A 12 -42.89 21.55 5.31
N ARG A 13 -42.32 22.69 4.88
CA ARG A 13 -42.30 23.08 3.45
C ARG A 13 -41.33 22.24 2.63
N ASP A 14 -40.18 21.87 3.21
CA ASP A 14 -39.20 21.01 2.56
C ASP A 14 -39.64 19.53 2.56
N GLY A 15 -40.31 19.05 3.62
CA GLY A 15 -40.90 17.70 3.66
C GLY A 15 -42.06 17.50 2.66
N ALA A 16 -42.88 18.55 2.44
CA ALA A 16 -43.96 18.50 1.45
C ALA A 16 -43.43 18.49 0.00
N LEU A 17 -42.25 19.05 -0.27
CA LEU A 17 -41.59 18.96 -1.57
C LEU A 17 -41.00 17.56 -1.82
N GLU A 18 -40.39 16.94 -0.80
CA GLU A 18 -39.83 15.58 -0.92
C GLU A 18 -40.90 14.48 -1.09
N ASP A 19 -42.08 14.63 -0.48
CA ASP A 19 -43.17 13.66 -0.63
C ASP A 19 -43.86 13.76 -2.00
N VAL A 20 -43.91 14.97 -2.60
CA VAL A 20 -44.36 15.15 -3.99
C VAL A 20 -43.34 14.53 -4.97
N GLU A 21 -42.05 14.65 -4.70
CA GLU A 21 -40.97 14.09 -5.54
C GLU A 21 -40.89 12.55 -5.45
N LYS A 22 -41.16 11.96 -4.28
CA LYS A 22 -41.29 10.49 -4.12
C LYS A 22 -42.54 9.92 -4.80
N SER A 23 -43.63 10.67 -4.86
CA SER A 23 -44.85 10.24 -5.56
C SER A 23 -44.68 10.24 -7.09
N PHE A 24 -43.80 11.09 -7.62
CA PHE A 24 -43.55 11.20 -9.07
C PHE A 24 -42.57 10.14 -9.60
N LEU A 25 -41.77 9.50 -8.75
CA LEU A 25 -40.76 8.50 -9.14
C LEU A 25 -41.27 7.05 -9.15
N LEU A 26 -42.54 6.79 -8.81
CA LEU A 26 -43.09 5.44 -8.68
C LEU A 26 -44.21 5.09 -9.67
N SER A 27 -44.45 5.90 -10.71
CA SER A 27 -45.43 5.54 -11.73
C SER A 27 -45.08 6.03 -13.13
N VAL A 28 -44.97 5.05 -14.04
CA VAL A 28 -45.18 5.08 -15.51
C VAL A 28 -43.89 5.05 -16.37
N PRO A 29 -43.87 4.25 -17.46
CA PRO A 29 -42.67 3.88 -18.22
C PRO A 29 -42.34 4.84 -19.37
N ASP A 30 -41.11 4.70 -19.87
CA ASP A 30 -40.51 5.46 -20.97
C ASP A 30 -41.40 5.58 -22.23
N SER A 31 -41.85 6.80 -22.52
CA SER A 31 -41.91 7.31 -23.89
C SER A 31 -42.05 8.84 -23.94
N SER A 32 -41.29 9.45 -24.86
CA SER A 32 -41.43 10.79 -25.46
C SER A 32 -40.79 12.04 -24.81
N LEU A 33 -39.92 12.63 -25.64
CA LEU A 33 -39.35 13.98 -25.79
C LEU A 33 -39.77 15.18 -24.89
N SER A 34 -38.72 15.95 -24.54
CA SER A 34 -38.58 17.43 -24.49
C SER A 34 -39.22 18.26 -23.37
N SER A 35 -38.39 18.72 -22.42
CA SER A 35 -38.31 20.13 -21.99
C SER A 35 -37.08 20.37 -21.07
N GLY A 36 -36.00 20.94 -21.62
CA GLY A 36 -34.80 21.30 -20.86
C GLY A 36 -34.74 22.80 -20.61
N GLY A 37 -35.03 23.25 -19.39
CA GLY A 37 -34.95 24.67 -19.03
C GLY A 37 -34.68 24.92 -17.55
N GLU A 38 -35.44 24.30 -16.64
CA GLU A 38 -35.41 24.68 -15.23
C GLU A 38 -34.36 23.93 -14.39
N THR A 39 -34.07 22.66 -14.69
CA THR A 39 -33.08 21.85 -13.95
C THR A 39 -31.63 22.32 -14.09
N LYS A 40 -31.27 23.04 -15.15
CA LYS A 40 -29.88 23.51 -15.36
C LYS A 40 -29.49 24.68 -14.46
N ILE A 41 -30.43 25.53 -14.04
CA ILE A 41 -30.15 26.75 -13.27
C ILE A 41 -29.84 26.40 -11.81
N ASP A 42 -30.55 25.44 -11.23
CA ASP A 42 -30.34 25.03 -9.83
C ASP A 42 -29.11 24.14 -9.64
N ILE A 43 -28.76 23.29 -10.60
CA ILE A 43 -27.50 22.53 -10.59
C ILE A 43 -26.30 23.47 -10.64
N HIS A 44 -26.39 24.58 -11.40
CA HIS A 44 -25.32 25.58 -11.48
C HIS A 44 -25.14 26.38 -10.18
N LYS A 45 -26.24 26.81 -9.55
CA LYS A 45 -26.18 27.50 -8.24
C LYS A 45 -25.60 26.60 -7.15
N THR A 46 -25.98 25.32 -7.15
CA THR A 46 -25.50 24.32 -6.18
C THR A 46 -24.01 24.01 -6.37
N LYS A 47 -23.55 23.80 -7.61
CA LYS A 47 -22.13 23.63 -7.93
C LYS A 47 -21.28 24.87 -7.57
N ALA A 48 -21.80 26.08 -7.79
CA ALA A 48 -21.09 27.31 -7.43
C ALA A 48 -20.96 27.48 -5.89
N LYS A 49 -21.99 27.10 -5.14
CA LYS A 49 -22.00 27.12 -3.67
C LYS A 49 -21.01 26.10 -3.08
N TRP A 50 -20.90 24.91 -3.68
CA TRP A 50 -19.94 23.87 -3.30
C TRP A 50 -18.49 24.25 -3.61
N LYS A 51 -18.21 24.77 -4.82
CA LYS A 51 -16.87 25.27 -5.18
C LYS A 51 -16.37 26.33 -4.20
N ARG A 52 -17.23 27.26 -3.76
CA ARG A 52 -16.86 28.29 -2.80
C ARG A 52 -16.53 27.73 -1.41
N LYS A 53 -17.26 26.72 -0.94
CA LYS A 53 -17.01 26.09 0.37
C LYS A 53 -15.70 25.29 0.39
N SER A 54 -15.43 24.50 -0.66
CA SER A 54 -14.19 23.72 -0.75
C SER A 54 -12.95 24.63 -0.90
N VAL A 55 -13.03 25.70 -1.68
CA VAL A 55 -11.92 26.68 -1.81
C VAL A 55 -11.60 27.38 -0.48
N VAL A 56 -12.62 27.75 0.30
CA VAL A 56 -12.41 28.40 1.62
C VAL A 56 -11.80 27.42 2.63
N THR A 57 -12.21 26.16 2.61
CA THR A 57 -11.69 25.12 3.52
C THR A 57 -10.24 24.75 3.19
N LEU A 58 -9.93 24.60 1.89
CA LEU A 58 -8.57 24.39 1.42
C LEU A 58 -7.65 25.55 1.79
N ALA A 59 -8.10 26.80 1.59
CA ALA A 59 -7.34 27.98 1.97
C ALA A 59 -7.13 28.05 3.49
N LEU A 60 -8.14 27.72 4.30
CA LEU A 60 -8.03 27.67 5.75
C LEU A 60 -6.98 26.63 6.19
N THR A 61 -7.01 25.43 5.61
CA THR A 61 -6.07 24.34 5.92
C THR A 61 -4.62 24.73 5.63
N ILE A 62 -4.39 25.40 4.49
CA ILE A 62 -3.06 25.91 4.12
C ILE A 62 -2.59 26.98 5.12
N LEU A 63 -3.47 27.93 5.46
CA LEU A 63 -3.16 29.03 6.38
C LEU A 63 -2.89 28.56 7.82
N THR A 64 -3.65 27.56 8.31
CA THR A 64 -3.48 26.99 9.66
C THR A 64 -2.24 26.11 9.77
N SER A 65 -1.94 25.32 8.73
CA SER A 65 -0.76 24.46 8.69
C SER A 65 0.53 25.26 8.58
N SER A 66 0.55 26.33 7.79
CA SER A 66 1.71 27.21 7.64
C SER A 66 1.98 28.08 8.87
N GLN A 67 0.99 28.28 9.75
CA GLN A 67 1.08 29.20 10.88
C GLN A 67 2.16 28.78 11.90
N ALA A 68 2.20 27.51 12.30
CA ALA A 68 3.19 27.01 13.26
C ALA A 68 4.61 27.09 12.69
N ILE A 69 4.76 26.76 11.40
CA ILE A 69 6.04 26.79 10.68
C ILE A 69 6.58 28.23 10.63
N LEU A 70 5.76 29.21 10.25
CA LEU A 70 6.17 30.61 10.15
C LEU A 70 6.58 31.20 11.51
N ILE A 71 5.91 30.81 12.61
CA ILE A 71 6.26 31.26 13.97
C ILE A 71 7.58 30.66 14.45
N VAL A 72 7.88 29.41 14.08
CA VAL A 72 9.16 28.78 14.44
C VAL A 72 10.28 29.33 13.56
N TRP A 73 10.01 29.55 12.28
CA TRP A 73 10.98 30.06 11.32
C TRP A 73 11.32 31.55 11.53
N SER A 74 10.44 32.32 12.20
CA SER A 74 10.73 33.70 12.59
C SER A 74 11.76 33.83 13.72
N LYS A 75 12.13 32.73 14.38
CA LYS A 75 13.15 32.73 15.44
C LYS A 75 14.55 32.81 14.88
N ARG A 76 15.44 33.51 15.58
CA ARG A 76 16.89 33.52 15.31
C ARG A 76 17.64 33.13 16.58
N ALA A 77 18.54 32.14 16.48
CA ALA A 77 19.26 31.56 17.62
C ALA A 77 18.36 31.10 18.80
N GLY A 78 17.17 30.57 18.49
CA GLY A 78 16.23 30.05 19.49
C GLY A 78 15.38 31.09 20.24
N LYS A 79 15.56 32.39 19.96
CA LYS A 79 14.78 33.48 20.58
C LYS A 79 14.08 34.36 19.52
N TYR A 80 13.08 35.13 19.96
CA TYR A 80 12.41 36.13 19.13
C TYR A 80 13.18 37.46 19.25
N GLU A 81 13.71 37.96 18.14
CA GLU A 81 14.41 39.26 18.09
C GLU A 81 13.43 40.45 18.08
N TYR A 82 12.16 40.18 17.78
CA TYR A 82 11.07 41.16 17.78
C TYR A 82 10.18 41.03 19.02
N SER A 83 9.50 42.11 19.40
CA SER A 83 8.51 42.09 20.48
C SER A 83 7.25 41.34 20.03
N VAL A 84 6.82 40.36 20.82
CA VAL A 84 5.63 39.54 20.53
C VAL A 84 4.35 40.38 20.63
N THR A 85 4.30 41.35 21.55
CA THR A 85 3.12 42.22 21.73
C THR A 85 2.93 43.17 20.55
N THR A 86 4.00 43.72 19.97
CA THR A 86 3.92 44.56 18.76
C THR A 86 3.47 43.75 17.53
N ALA A 87 3.94 42.50 17.40
CA ALA A 87 3.49 41.61 16.33
C ALA A 87 2.00 41.26 16.42
N ASN A 88 1.49 40.94 17.62
CA ASN A 88 0.07 40.66 17.83
C ASN A 88 -0.81 41.91 17.63
N PHE A 89 -0.35 43.09 18.04
CA PHE A 89 -1.03 44.35 17.75
C PHE A 89 -1.18 44.57 16.23
N MET A 90 -0.12 44.30 15.45
CA MET A 90 -0.16 44.41 13.99
C MET A 90 -1.11 43.40 13.34
N VAL A 91 -1.21 42.18 13.88
CA VAL A 91 -2.18 41.18 13.42
C VAL A 91 -3.62 41.69 13.59
N GLU A 92 -3.98 42.20 14.77
CA GLU A 92 -5.33 42.73 15.01
C GLU A 92 -5.62 44.00 14.19
N THR A 93 -4.61 44.87 14.01
CA THR A 93 -4.70 46.05 13.14
C THR A 93 -5.01 45.66 11.70
N LEU A 94 -4.30 44.65 11.18
CA LEU A 94 -4.51 44.16 9.82
C LEU A 94 -5.90 43.51 9.65
N LYS A 95 -6.35 42.73 10.64
CA LYS A 95 -7.71 42.14 10.63
C LYS A 95 -8.80 43.21 10.64
N CYS A 96 -8.62 44.24 11.47
CA CYS A 96 -9.52 45.40 11.54
C CYS A 96 -9.58 46.13 10.20
N ALA A 97 -8.43 46.43 9.59
CA ALA A 97 -8.34 47.10 8.30
C ALA A 97 -9.01 46.32 7.16
N ILE A 98 -8.78 45.00 7.08
CA ILE A 98 -9.41 44.14 6.06
C ILE A 98 -10.93 44.08 6.27
N SER A 99 -11.40 43.97 7.51
CA SER A 99 -12.83 43.94 7.84
C SER A 99 -13.52 45.26 7.49
N LEU A 100 -12.87 46.39 7.76
CA LEU A 100 -13.36 47.73 7.42
C LEU A 100 -13.38 47.96 5.90
N MET A 101 -12.34 47.50 5.18
CA MET A 101 -12.29 47.57 3.71
C MET A 101 -13.40 46.74 3.07
N ALA A 102 -13.66 45.54 3.60
CA ALA A 102 -14.78 44.71 3.15
C ALA A 102 -16.13 45.38 3.40
N LEU A 103 -16.30 46.03 4.55
CA LEU A 103 -17.51 46.79 4.86
C LEU A 103 -17.69 48.02 3.95
N GLY A 104 -16.62 48.75 3.66
CA GLY A 104 -16.65 49.89 2.74
C GLY A 104 -17.03 49.50 1.31
N ARG A 105 -16.61 48.32 0.84
CA ARG A 105 -17.07 47.77 -0.46
C ARG A 105 -18.56 47.47 -0.46
N ILE A 106 -19.10 46.96 0.65
CA ILE A 106 -20.53 46.65 0.79
C ILE A 106 -21.35 47.94 0.82
N TRP A 107 -20.92 48.95 1.57
CA TRP A 107 -21.59 50.26 1.59
C TRP A 107 -21.63 50.92 0.21
N LYS A 108 -20.56 50.78 -0.59
CA LYS A 108 -20.52 51.31 -1.96
C LYS A 108 -21.49 50.59 -2.90
N LYS A 109 -21.80 49.31 -2.64
CA LYS A 109 -22.63 48.49 -3.51
C LYS A 109 -24.12 48.51 -3.11
N ASP A 110 -24.38 48.36 -1.82
CA ASP A 110 -25.72 48.06 -1.29
C ASP A 110 -26.27 49.18 -0.37
N GLY A 111 -25.51 50.26 -0.13
CA GLY A 111 -25.86 51.33 0.80
C GLY A 111 -25.64 50.98 2.28
N VAL A 112 -25.93 51.92 3.18
CA VAL A 112 -25.81 51.73 4.64
C VAL A 112 -27.17 51.29 5.20
N ASN A 113 -27.27 50.04 5.63
CA ASN A 113 -28.48 49.44 6.21
C ASN A 113 -28.30 49.21 7.73
N GLU A 114 -29.41 48.96 8.44
CA GLU A 114 -29.44 48.60 9.87
C GLU A 114 -28.47 47.45 10.22
N ASP A 115 -28.32 46.46 9.35
CA ASP A 115 -27.46 45.29 9.57
C ASP A 115 -25.96 45.52 9.26
N ASN A 116 -25.64 46.63 8.58
CA ASN A 116 -24.29 46.97 8.08
C ASN A 116 -23.74 48.28 8.69
N ARG A 117 -24.50 48.99 9.52
CA ARG A 117 -24.06 50.23 10.16
C ARG A 117 -23.06 49.97 11.29
N LEU A 118 -22.12 50.88 11.46
CA LEU A 118 -21.12 50.85 12.53
C LEU A 118 -21.64 51.46 13.85
N THR A 119 -22.64 52.33 13.78
CA THR A 119 -23.29 52.97 14.93
C THR A 119 -24.19 51.97 15.66
N THR A 120 -23.85 51.68 16.91
CA THR A 120 -24.44 50.57 17.69
C THR A 120 -24.67 51.00 19.14
N THR A 121 -25.67 50.43 19.81
CA THR A 121 -25.90 50.70 21.24
C THR A 121 -24.84 50.03 22.11
N LEU A 122 -24.55 50.58 23.30
CA LEU A 122 -23.51 50.07 24.20
C LEU A 122 -23.74 48.60 24.61
N ASP A 123 -25.00 48.20 24.76
CA ASP A 123 -25.41 46.83 25.07
C ASP A 123 -25.00 45.81 23.99
N GLU A 124 -24.79 46.26 22.76
CA GLU A 124 -24.33 45.41 21.66
C GLU A 124 -22.83 45.24 21.64
N VAL A 125 -22.08 46.22 22.15
CA VAL A 125 -20.63 46.29 22.05
C VAL A 125 -19.97 45.62 23.26
N ILE A 126 -20.62 45.65 24.43
CA ILE A 126 -20.08 45.13 25.70
C ILE A 126 -19.83 43.62 25.73
N VAL A 127 -20.32 42.86 24.74
CA VAL A 127 -20.12 41.41 24.65
C VAL A 127 -18.77 40.99 24.01
N TYR A 128 -18.14 41.87 23.22
CA TYR A 128 -16.89 41.58 22.49
C TYR A 128 -15.58 41.66 23.30
N PRO A 129 -15.46 42.44 24.38
CA PRO A 129 -14.23 42.50 25.18
C PRO A 129 -13.78 41.15 25.75
N ILE A 130 -14.70 40.32 26.22
CA ILE A 130 -14.39 39.01 26.82
C ILE A 130 -13.66 38.08 25.83
N PRO A 131 -14.20 37.78 24.63
CA PRO A 131 -13.50 36.97 23.64
C PRO A 131 -12.22 37.64 23.11
N ALA A 132 -12.18 38.97 23.04
CA ALA A 132 -10.96 39.69 22.64
C ALA A 132 -9.80 39.46 23.64
N VAL A 133 -10.05 39.52 24.95
CA VAL A 133 -9.03 39.20 25.97
C VAL A 133 -8.61 37.74 25.89
N LEU A 134 -9.55 36.82 25.70
CA LEU A 134 -9.23 35.39 25.60
C LEU A 134 -8.36 35.09 24.37
N TYR A 135 -8.65 35.70 23.22
CA TYR A 135 -7.81 35.58 22.02
C TYR A 135 -6.44 36.25 22.20
N LEU A 136 -6.36 37.38 22.92
CA LEU A 136 -5.08 38.00 23.28
C LEU A 136 -4.21 37.01 24.06
N VAL A 137 -4.73 36.48 25.17
CA VAL A 137 -3.99 35.56 26.04
C VAL A 137 -3.59 34.32 25.26
N LYS A 138 -4.51 33.72 24.50
CA LYS A 138 -4.23 32.57 23.64
C LYS A 138 -3.14 32.85 22.60
N ASN A 139 -3.19 33.99 21.92
CA ASN A 139 -2.20 34.37 20.91
C ASN A 139 -0.83 34.65 21.53
N LEU A 140 -0.75 35.22 22.75
CA LEU A 140 0.53 35.41 23.46
C LEU A 140 1.12 34.07 23.93
N LEU A 141 0.30 33.23 24.60
CA LEU A 141 0.74 31.90 25.07
C LEU A 141 1.28 31.05 23.93
N GLN A 142 0.73 31.16 22.72
CA GLN A 142 1.22 30.43 21.55
C GLN A 142 2.72 30.69 21.27
N TYR A 143 3.21 31.93 21.33
CA TYR A 143 4.64 32.23 21.13
C TYR A 143 5.50 31.72 22.30
N TYR A 144 5.00 31.83 23.52
CA TYR A 144 5.71 31.33 24.70
C TYR A 144 5.82 29.81 24.69
N ILE A 145 4.78 29.07 24.29
CA ILE A 145 4.82 27.61 24.19
C ILE A 145 5.85 27.19 23.17
N PHE A 146 5.93 27.83 22.00
CA PHE A 146 6.96 27.49 21.03
C PHE A 146 8.37 27.72 21.56
N ALA A 147 8.59 28.57 22.56
CA ALA A 147 9.91 28.72 23.20
C ALA A 147 10.34 27.47 23.98
N TYR A 148 9.39 26.61 24.40
CA TYR A 148 9.63 25.43 25.24
C TYR A 148 9.25 24.10 24.56
N VAL A 149 8.38 24.14 23.55
CA VAL A 149 7.82 22.98 22.85
C VAL A 149 8.09 23.14 21.36
N ASP A 150 8.49 22.05 20.71
CA ASP A 150 8.73 22.00 19.26
C ASP A 150 7.41 22.05 18.46
N ALA A 151 7.51 22.32 17.15
CA ALA A 151 6.32 22.52 16.31
C ALA A 151 5.38 21.30 16.25
N PRO A 152 5.91 20.07 16.10
CA PRO A 152 5.10 18.86 16.16
C PRO A 152 4.43 18.66 17.53
N GLY A 153 5.17 18.77 18.64
CA GLY A 153 4.62 18.64 19.98
C GLY A 153 3.52 19.66 20.29
N TYR A 154 3.69 20.91 19.83
CA TYR A 154 2.66 21.94 19.91
C TYR A 154 1.37 21.55 19.17
N GLN A 155 1.45 20.98 17.96
CA GLN A 155 0.26 20.61 17.20
C GLN A 155 -0.52 19.48 17.90
N ILE A 156 0.17 18.49 18.46
CA ILE A 156 -0.52 17.43 19.19
C ILE A 156 -1.16 17.98 20.48
N LEU A 157 -0.46 18.86 21.20
CA LEU A 157 -1.02 19.50 22.41
C LEU A 157 -2.18 20.44 22.11
N LYS A 158 -2.18 21.09 20.94
CA LYS A 158 -3.28 21.93 20.49
C LYS A 158 -4.57 21.13 20.28
N ASN A 159 -4.49 19.84 19.98
CA ASN A 159 -5.66 18.98 19.77
C ASN A 159 -6.49 18.75 21.05
N PHE A 160 -5.94 19.04 22.24
CA PHE A 160 -6.73 19.14 23.48
C PHE A 160 -7.82 20.23 23.42
N ASN A 161 -7.71 21.20 22.51
CA ASN A 161 -8.74 22.21 22.26
C ASN A 161 -10.07 21.56 21.84
N ILE A 162 -10.03 20.46 21.08
CA ILE A 162 -11.22 19.73 20.60
C ILE A 162 -12.05 19.22 21.80
N ILE A 163 -11.37 18.66 22.81
CA ILE A 163 -11.98 18.17 24.05
C ILE A 163 -12.55 19.33 24.87
N SER A 164 -11.76 20.40 25.04
CA SER A 164 -12.21 21.61 25.75
C SER A 164 -13.46 22.22 25.13
N THR A 165 -13.45 22.40 23.79
CA THR A 165 -14.57 22.89 23.01
C THR A 165 -15.79 21.99 23.22
N GLY A 166 -15.65 20.66 23.15
CA GLY A 166 -16.74 19.71 23.36
C GLY A 166 -17.39 19.81 24.75
N VAL A 167 -16.58 19.88 25.81
CA VAL A 167 -17.06 20.04 27.20
C VAL A 167 -17.76 21.39 27.38
N LEU A 168 -17.18 22.48 26.88
CA LEU A 168 -17.76 23.82 26.96
C LEU A 168 -19.01 23.98 26.11
N TYR A 169 -19.13 23.27 24.98
CA TYR A 169 -20.33 23.23 24.15
C TYR A 169 -21.52 22.61 24.92
N ARG A 170 -21.28 21.60 25.75
CA ARG A 170 -22.29 21.02 26.65
C ARG A 170 -22.70 22.00 27.75
N ILE A 171 -21.75 22.73 28.33
CA ILE A 171 -22.00 23.65 29.45
C ILE A 171 -22.68 24.95 28.99
N ILE A 172 -22.16 25.57 27.93
CA ILE A 172 -22.56 26.91 27.46
C ILE A 172 -23.77 26.84 26.51
N LEU A 173 -23.76 25.91 25.56
CA LEU A 173 -24.80 25.78 24.53
C LEU A 173 -25.89 24.74 24.88
N LYS A 174 -25.77 24.05 26.02
CA LYS A 174 -26.72 23.06 26.57
C LYS A 174 -27.13 21.94 25.59
N LYS A 175 -26.34 21.70 24.54
CA LYS A 175 -26.55 20.59 23.60
C LYS A 175 -25.98 19.31 24.20
N ARG A 176 -26.71 18.19 24.10
CA ARG A 176 -26.22 16.87 24.52
C ARG A 176 -25.36 16.27 23.41
N LEU A 177 -24.13 15.87 23.75
CA LEU A 177 -23.26 15.10 22.86
C LEU A 177 -23.73 13.63 22.86
N SER A 178 -23.68 12.97 21.70
CA SER A 178 -24.02 11.54 21.60
C SER A 178 -22.91 10.66 22.19
N GLU A 179 -23.25 9.43 22.56
CA GLU A 179 -22.29 8.44 23.06
C GLU A 179 -21.17 8.16 22.03
N ILE A 180 -21.47 8.26 20.74
CA ILE A 180 -20.51 8.11 19.64
C ILE A 180 -19.53 9.29 19.61
N GLN A 181 -20.02 10.51 19.85
CA GLN A 181 -19.16 11.70 19.93
C GLN A 181 -18.23 11.60 21.15
N TRP A 182 -18.72 11.12 22.29
CA TRP A 182 -17.89 10.83 23.46
C TRP A 182 -16.82 9.77 23.19
N ALA A 183 -17.18 8.67 22.53
CA ALA A 183 -16.23 7.63 22.12
C ALA A 183 -15.15 8.18 21.16
N ALA A 184 -15.54 9.04 20.21
CA ALA A 184 -14.60 9.70 19.31
C ALA A 184 -13.64 10.64 20.04
N PHE A 185 -14.11 11.41 21.02
CA PHE A 185 -13.23 12.24 21.87
C PHE A 185 -12.24 11.39 22.68
N VAL A 186 -12.70 10.27 23.26
CA VAL A 186 -11.84 9.35 24.02
C VAL A 186 -10.80 8.71 23.10
N LEU A 187 -11.19 8.27 21.91
CA LEU A 187 -10.29 7.67 20.92
C LEU A 187 -9.26 8.66 20.40
N LEU A 188 -9.66 9.92 20.15
CA LEU A 188 -8.75 11.00 19.75
C LEU A 188 -7.78 11.36 20.88
N THR A 189 -8.23 11.34 22.13
CA THR A 189 -7.37 11.53 23.32
C THR A 189 -6.37 10.39 23.46
N ALA A 190 -6.83 9.14 23.32
CA ALA A 190 -5.97 7.95 23.36
C ALA A 190 -4.97 7.96 22.20
N GLY A 191 -5.39 8.34 20.98
CA GLY A 191 -4.51 8.50 19.81
C GLY A 191 -3.45 9.58 20.00
N CYS A 192 -3.83 10.76 20.50
CA CYS A 192 -2.87 11.83 20.79
C CYS A 192 -1.90 11.48 21.93
N THR A 193 -2.37 10.72 22.94
CA THR A 193 -1.54 10.31 24.08
C THR A 193 -0.59 9.17 23.69
N THR A 194 -1.06 8.18 22.92
CA THR A 194 -0.23 7.06 22.44
C THR A 194 0.82 7.51 21.43
N ALA A 195 0.50 8.44 20.53
CA ALA A 195 1.47 9.06 19.62
C ALA A 195 2.62 9.79 20.36
N GLN A 196 2.40 10.20 21.62
CA GLN A 196 3.40 10.87 22.45
C GLN A 196 4.12 9.94 23.43
N LEU A 197 3.62 8.71 23.65
CA LEU A 197 4.19 7.71 24.58
C LEU A 197 5.34 6.89 23.96
N ASN A 198 6.01 7.40 22.93
CA ASN A 198 7.16 6.72 22.36
C ASN A 198 8.34 6.75 23.35
N SER A 199 8.69 5.58 23.89
CA SER A 199 9.74 5.37 24.90
C SER A 199 11.15 5.74 24.43
N ASN A 200 11.36 5.95 23.13
CA ASN A 200 12.65 6.36 22.56
C ASN A 200 12.76 7.87 22.29
N SER A 201 11.71 8.64 22.61
CA SER A 201 11.73 10.10 22.51
C SER A 201 12.14 10.72 23.85
N ASP A 202 13.41 10.55 24.24
CA ASP A 202 14.01 11.26 25.38
C ASP A 202 13.91 12.81 25.27
N ARG A 203 13.41 13.35 24.16
CA ARG A 203 13.14 14.78 23.94
C ARG A 203 11.73 15.24 24.34
N VAL A 204 10.71 14.39 24.33
CA VAL A 204 9.31 14.84 24.55
C VAL A 204 8.99 14.92 26.04
N LEU A 205 9.49 13.99 26.84
CA LEU A 205 9.44 14.06 28.32
C LEU A 205 10.44 15.06 28.94
N GLN A 206 11.36 15.62 28.13
CA GLN A 206 12.22 16.74 28.54
C GLN A 206 11.58 18.11 28.31
N THR A 207 10.39 18.19 27.69
CA THR A 207 9.67 19.46 27.63
C THR A 207 9.38 19.91 29.06
N PRO A 208 9.85 21.10 29.47
CA PRO A 208 9.72 21.53 30.84
C PRO A 208 8.23 21.56 31.21
N PHE A 209 7.89 21.14 32.44
CA PHE A 209 6.52 21.10 32.97
C PHE A 209 5.73 22.40 32.67
N GLN A 210 6.44 23.53 32.64
CA GLN A 210 5.91 24.83 32.27
C GLN A 210 5.30 24.88 30.85
N GLY A 211 5.92 24.24 29.86
CA GLY A 211 5.41 24.15 28.48
C GLY A 211 4.10 23.38 28.38
N TRP A 212 3.98 22.25 29.10
CA TRP A 212 2.75 21.47 29.19
C TRP A 212 1.60 22.26 29.80
N VAL A 213 1.85 22.91 30.94
CA VAL A 213 0.84 23.72 31.63
C VAL A 213 0.37 24.87 30.74
N MET A 214 1.30 25.58 30.08
CA MET A 214 0.94 26.66 29.15
C MET A 214 0.11 26.15 27.97
N ALA A 215 0.44 24.98 27.40
CA ALA A 215 -0.29 24.40 26.27
C ALA A 215 -1.71 23.97 26.65
N ILE A 216 -1.90 23.33 27.80
CA ILE A 216 -3.22 22.95 28.32
C ILE A 216 -4.07 24.19 28.59
N VAL A 217 -3.50 25.20 29.27
CA VAL A 217 -4.20 26.47 29.55
C VAL A 217 -4.58 27.17 28.24
N MET A 218 -3.67 27.19 27.25
CA MET A 218 -3.94 27.77 25.93
C MET A 218 -5.05 27.02 25.19
N ALA A 219 -5.07 25.68 25.22
CA ALA A 219 -6.13 24.85 24.63
C ALA A 219 -7.49 25.10 25.31
N LEU A 220 -7.53 25.22 26.64
CA LEU A 220 -8.75 25.53 27.38
C LEU A 220 -9.29 26.92 27.02
N LEU A 221 -8.43 27.93 27.02
CA LEU A 221 -8.78 29.31 26.67
C LEU A 221 -9.20 29.43 25.19
N SER A 222 -8.54 28.70 24.28
CA SER A 222 -8.90 28.65 22.86
C SER A 222 -10.31 28.11 22.65
N GLY A 223 -10.67 27.02 23.34
CA GLY A 223 -11.99 26.41 23.22
C GLY A 223 -13.08 27.31 23.77
N PHE A 224 -12.81 27.96 24.91
CA PHE A 224 -13.71 28.95 25.50
C PHE A 224 -13.90 30.18 24.62
N ALA A 225 -12.81 30.75 24.08
CA ALA A 225 -12.86 31.86 23.15
C ALA A 225 -13.70 31.51 21.91
N GLY A 226 -13.49 30.32 21.34
CA GLY A 226 -14.21 29.84 20.16
C GLY A 226 -15.71 29.69 20.38
N VAL A 227 -16.12 28.99 21.45
CA VAL A 227 -17.54 28.77 21.79
C VAL A 227 -18.24 30.09 22.14
N TYR A 228 -17.58 30.98 22.88
CA TYR A 228 -18.14 32.28 23.24
C TYR A 228 -18.30 33.19 22.02
N THR A 229 -17.31 33.21 21.11
CA THR A 229 -17.38 33.97 19.85
C THR A 229 -18.50 33.45 18.96
N GLU A 230 -18.64 32.13 18.82
CA GLU A 230 -19.74 31.51 18.09
C GLU A 230 -21.11 31.90 18.68
N ALA A 231 -21.24 31.86 20.00
CA ALA A 231 -22.47 32.24 20.69
C ALA A 231 -22.86 33.70 20.41
N ILE A 232 -21.90 34.63 20.35
CA ILE A 232 -22.17 36.03 19.97
C ILE A 232 -22.58 36.14 18.50
N ILE A 233 -21.81 35.53 17.60
CA ILE A 233 -22.04 35.63 16.15
C ILE A 233 -23.42 35.08 15.78
N LYS A 234 -23.79 33.92 16.36
CA LYS A 234 -25.06 33.24 16.06
C LYS A 234 -26.26 33.84 16.80
N LYS A 235 -26.06 34.59 17.88
CA LYS A 235 -27.16 35.31 18.57
C LYS A 235 -27.83 36.36 17.67
N ARG A 236 -27.13 36.83 16.62
CA ARG A 236 -27.65 37.85 15.68
C ARG A 236 -27.27 37.52 14.23
N PRO A 237 -27.98 36.58 13.58
CA PRO A 237 -27.63 36.07 12.26
C PRO A 237 -27.85 37.08 11.11
N SER A 238 -28.75 38.06 11.28
CA SER A 238 -29.03 39.10 10.26
C SER A 238 -27.89 40.09 10.11
N ARG A 239 -27.11 40.31 11.18
CA ARG A 239 -26.06 41.33 11.21
C ARG A 239 -24.81 40.89 10.46
N ASN A 240 -24.20 41.82 9.77
CA ASN A 240 -23.03 41.52 8.95
C ASN A 240 -21.81 41.15 9.80
N ILE A 241 -21.14 40.08 9.38
CA ILE A 241 -19.98 39.51 10.07
C ILE A 241 -18.82 40.50 10.15
N ASN A 242 -18.63 41.32 9.11
CA ASN A 242 -17.53 42.28 9.08
C ASN A 242 -17.70 43.38 10.15
N VAL A 243 -18.95 43.71 10.52
CA VAL A 243 -19.25 44.67 11.60
C VAL A 243 -18.97 44.05 12.97
N GLN A 244 -19.34 42.78 13.16
CA GLN A 244 -19.08 42.06 14.42
C GLN A 244 -17.58 41.82 14.64
N ASN A 245 -16.88 41.41 13.58
CA ASN A 245 -15.43 41.26 13.54
C ASN A 245 -14.71 42.59 13.80
N PHE A 246 -15.18 43.69 13.24
CA PHE A 246 -14.60 45.01 13.46
C PHE A 246 -14.57 45.38 14.95
N TRP A 247 -15.69 45.23 15.66
CA TRP A 247 -15.75 45.51 17.10
C TRP A 247 -14.88 44.55 17.91
N LEU A 248 -14.86 43.25 17.56
CA LEU A 248 -13.98 42.27 18.18
C LEU A 248 -12.50 42.64 18.06
N TYR A 249 -12.06 43.04 16.86
CA TYR A 249 -10.66 43.39 16.57
C TYR A 249 -10.26 44.74 17.16
N ILE A 250 -11.17 45.71 17.28
CA ILE A 250 -10.91 46.97 18.00
C ILE A 250 -10.58 46.71 19.47
N PHE A 251 -11.38 45.91 20.17
CA PHE A 251 -11.07 45.55 21.55
C PHE A 251 -9.77 44.75 21.62
N GLY A 252 -9.51 43.85 20.65
CA GLY A 252 -8.24 43.16 20.51
C GLY A 252 -7.04 44.10 20.39
N MET A 253 -7.13 45.15 19.55
CA MET A 253 -6.10 46.17 19.42
C MET A 253 -5.89 46.95 20.73
N CYS A 254 -6.97 47.36 21.40
CA CYS A 254 -6.90 48.06 22.69
C CYS A 254 -6.17 47.22 23.74
N PHE A 255 -6.55 45.94 23.89
CA PHE A 255 -5.90 45.07 24.87
C PHE A 255 -4.44 44.73 24.50
N ASN A 256 -4.11 44.58 23.21
CA ASN A 256 -2.72 44.42 22.77
C ASN A 256 -1.89 45.68 23.04
N CYS A 257 -2.48 46.88 22.89
CA CYS A 257 -1.82 48.13 23.23
C CYS A 257 -1.50 48.20 24.73
N VAL A 258 -2.47 47.83 25.59
CA VAL A 258 -2.23 47.72 27.04
C VAL A 258 -1.16 46.67 27.35
N ALA A 259 -1.19 45.50 26.71
CA ALA A 259 -0.18 44.46 26.91
C ALA A 259 1.23 44.95 26.52
N MET A 260 1.35 45.71 25.42
CA MET A 260 2.60 46.32 24.98
C MET A 260 3.12 47.36 26.00
N LEU A 261 2.25 48.18 26.57
CA LEU A 261 2.61 49.15 27.62
C LEU A 261 3.01 48.50 28.94
N VAL A 262 2.50 47.31 29.24
CA VAL A 262 2.79 46.61 30.51
C VAL A 262 4.01 45.69 30.41
N GLN A 263 4.19 44.99 29.28
CA GLN A 263 5.22 43.95 29.14
C GLN A 263 6.47 44.42 28.40
N ASP A 264 6.32 45.19 27.32
CA ASP A 264 7.41 45.48 26.37
C ASP A 264 7.73 46.98 26.24
N PHE A 265 7.28 47.82 27.18
CA PHE A 265 7.40 49.28 27.10
C PHE A 265 8.84 49.76 26.88
N ASP A 266 9.79 49.26 27.68
CA ASP A 266 11.20 49.65 27.58
C ASP A 266 11.83 49.19 26.26
N ALA A 267 11.43 48.02 25.76
CA ALA A 267 11.93 47.50 24.49
C ALA A 267 11.42 48.32 23.30
N VAL A 268 10.13 48.69 23.32
CA VAL A 268 9.50 49.47 22.25
C VAL A 268 10.00 50.91 22.24
N MET A 269 10.15 51.54 23.41
CA MET A 269 10.61 52.93 23.51
C MET A 269 12.09 53.09 23.14
N ASN A 270 12.95 52.15 23.53
CA ASN A 270 14.40 52.26 23.30
C ASN A 270 14.85 51.70 21.93
N LYS A 271 14.18 50.66 21.41
CA LYS A 271 14.60 49.98 20.16
C LYS A 271 13.70 50.28 18.96
N GLY A 272 12.54 50.90 19.20
CA GLY A 272 11.54 51.21 18.19
C GLY A 272 10.49 50.10 18.02
N PHE A 273 9.30 50.49 17.55
CA PHE A 273 8.13 49.61 17.41
C PHE A 273 8.33 48.41 16.46
N PHE A 274 9.07 48.61 15.36
CA PHE A 274 9.33 47.58 14.34
C PHE A 274 10.70 46.90 14.51
N HIS A 275 11.28 46.96 15.71
CA HIS A 275 12.57 46.33 15.97
C HIS A 275 12.53 44.81 15.76
N GLY A 276 13.53 44.26 15.07
CA GLY A 276 13.66 42.82 14.83
C GLY A 276 12.73 42.25 13.75
N TYR A 277 11.99 43.08 13.02
CA TYR A 277 11.06 42.61 11.99
C TYR A 277 11.82 42.15 10.74
N SER A 278 11.73 40.85 10.46
CA SER A 278 12.22 40.25 9.22
C SER A 278 11.10 40.07 8.19
N PHE A 279 11.45 39.77 6.94
CA PHE A 279 10.46 39.40 5.92
C PHE A 279 9.55 38.24 6.38
N ILE A 280 10.13 37.24 7.07
CA ILE A 280 9.40 36.09 7.63
C ILE A 280 8.41 36.56 8.70
N THR A 281 8.77 37.54 9.52
CA THR A 281 7.88 38.11 10.55
C THR A 281 6.68 38.81 9.93
N VAL A 282 6.88 39.57 8.86
CA VAL A 282 5.79 40.22 8.10
C VAL A 282 4.87 39.18 7.45
N LEU A 283 5.45 38.14 6.85
CA LEU A 283 4.69 37.03 6.24
C LEU A 283 3.86 36.28 7.30
N MET A 284 4.44 36.04 8.47
CA MET A 284 3.75 35.45 9.62
C MET A 284 2.56 36.32 10.07
N ILE A 285 2.73 37.63 10.22
CA ILE A 285 1.65 38.57 10.60
C ILE A 285 0.50 38.49 9.58
N PHE A 286 0.82 38.49 8.28
CA PHE A 286 -0.17 38.39 7.22
C PHE A 286 -0.92 37.06 7.25
N ASN A 287 -0.20 35.95 7.38
CA ASN A 287 -0.78 34.61 7.48
C ASN A 287 -1.72 34.49 8.70
N HIS A 288 -1.29 35.00 9.86
CA HIS A 288 -2.04 34.95 11.11
C HIS A 288 -3.31 35.83 11.05
N ALA A 289 -3.25 36.99 10.38
CA ALA A 289 -4.42 37.82 10.15
C ALA A 289 -5.43 37.16 9.20
N LEU A 290 -4.97 36.62 8.06
CA LEU A 290 -5.83 35.91 7.12
C LEU A 290 -6.48 34.67 7.74
N SER A 291 -5.73 33.89 8.51
CA SER A 291 -6.23 32.74 9.26
C SER A 291 -7.38 33.14 10.19
N GLY A 292 -7.21 34.22 10.98
CA GLY A 292 -8.27 34.72 11.87
C GLY A 292 -9.54 35.17 11.15
N ILE A 293 -9.40 35.83 10.00
CA ILE A 293 -10.56 36.24 9.18
C ILE A 293 -11.27 35.02 8.58
N ALA A 294 -10.51 34.07 8.03
CA ALA A 294 -11.06 32.84 7.47
C ALA A 294 -11.83 32.05 8.53
N VAL A 295 -11.28 31.91 9.74
CA VAL A 295 -11.91 31.29 10.91
C VAL A 295 -13.25 31.97 11.24
N SER A 296 -13.29 33.31 11.28
CA SER A 296 -14.53 34.04 11.55
C SER A 296 -15.60 33.79 10.48
N MET A 297 -15.22 33.74 9.19
CA MET A 297 -16.15 33.46 8.09
C MET A 297 -16.74 32.06 8.15
N VAL A 298 -15.95 31.06 8.57
CA VAL A 298 -16.43 29.69 8.77
C VAL A 298 -17.42 29.61 9.94
N MET A 299 -17.16 30.30 11.05
CA MET A 299 -18.06 30.31 12.22
C MET A 299 -19.46 30.86 11.94
N LYS A 300 -19.65 31.64 10.88
CA LYS A 300 -20.98 32.10 10.44
C LYS A 300 -21.84 30.96 9.90
N TYR A 301 -21.22 29.92 9.33
CA TYR A 301 -21.92 28.86 8.58
C TYR A 301 -21.67 27.44 9.14
N ALA A 302 -20.74 27.27 10.08
CA ALA A 302 -20.40 26.01 10.74
C ALA A 302 -20.36 26.16 12.28
N ASP A 303 -20.52 25.05 13.01
CA ASP A 303 -20.35 25.02 14.48
C ASP A 303 -18.86 25.05 14.85
N ASN A 304 -18.47 25.56 16.03
CA ASN A 304 -17.04 25.65 16.42
C ASN A 304 -16.37 24.26 16.56
N ILE A 305 -17.15 23.21 16.85
CA ILE A 305 -16.67 21.81 16.80
C ILE A 305 -16.35 21.41 15.35
N VAL A 306 -17.23 21.75 14.40
CA VAL A 306 -17.03 21.50 12.97
C VAL A 306 -15.87 22.35 12.45
N LYS A 307 -15.61 23.56 12.96
CA LYS A 307 -14.41 24.35 12.64
C LYS A 307 -13.12 23.70 13.17
N ASP A 308 -13.13 23.22 14.41
CA ASP A 308 -11.96 22.57 15.01
C ASP A 308 -11.65 21.23 14.29
N ILE A 309 -12.67 20.59 13.68
CA ILE A 309 -12.55 19.36 12.85
C ILE A 309 -12.31 19.66 11.34
N ASP A 310 -12.94 20.67 10.75
CA ASP A 310 -12.81 21.09 9.33
C ASP A 310 -11.40 21.65 9.03
N ALA A 311 -10.68 22.08 10.07
CA ALA A 311 -9.26 22.43 9.97
C ALA A 311 -8.35 21.18 9.85
N GLU A 312 -8.90 19.97 10.07
CA GLU A 312 -8.21 18.69 9.95
C GLU A 312 -8.82 17.77 8.86
N GLU A 313 -10.11 17.87 8.45
CA GLU A 313 -10.65 17.18 7.26
C GLU A 313 -12.09 17.64 6.87
N GLU A 314 -12.46 17.57 5.57
CA GLU A 314 -13.73 18.05 4.96
C GLU A 314 -15.02 17.33 5.42
N GLY A 315 -16.09 18.09 5.73
CA GLY A 315 -17.44 17.89 5.12
C GLY A 315 -18.68 17.69 6.03
N PRO A 316 -19.83 18.36 5.80
CA PRO A 316 -21.01 18.32 6.67
C PRO A 316 -22.08 17.29 6.26
N SER A 317 -22.52 16.49 7.24
CA SER A 317 -23.84 15.80 7.42
C SER A 317 -23.63 14.51 8.22
N THR A 318 -22.95 14.61 9.36
CA THR A 318 -22.50 13.47 10.16
C THR A 318 -23.64 12.67 10.78
N SER A 319 -24.83 13.22 11.02
CA SER A 319 -25.88 12.46 11.71
C SER A 319 -26.47 11.33 10.84
N GLU A 320 -27.08 11.68 9.71
CA GLU A 320 -27.74 10.70 8.83
C GLU A 320 -26.71 9.89 8.05
N ARG A 321 -25.57 10.49 7.71
CA ARG A 321 -24.48 9.79 7.03
C ARG A 321 -23.73 8.87 7.98
N LEU A 322 -23.54 9.18 9.27
CA LEU A 322 -22.99 8.20 10.22
C LEU A 322 -24.02 7.14 10.58
N GLU A 323 -25.32 7.39 10.53
CA GLU A 323 -26.30 6.34 10.82
C GLU A 323 -26.53 5.41 9.62
N LEU A 324 -26.48 5.95 8.39
CA LEU A 324 -26.40 5.15 7.17
C LEU A 324 -25.03 4.49 7.01
N GLU A 325 -23.92 5.17 7.31
CA GLU A 325 -22.59 4.57 7.29
C GLU A 325 -22.38 3.61 8.44
N TRP A 326 -22.99 3.78 9.61
CA TRP A 326 -22.99 2.80 10.70
C TRP A 326 -23.93 1.65 10.40
N LYS A 327 -25.07 1.86 9.73
CA LYS A 327 -25.89 0.75 9.21
C LYS A 327 -25.19 0.02 8.07
N LEU A 328 -24.47 0.74 7.20
CA LEU A 328 -23.65 0.17 6.13
C LEU A 328 -22.41 -0.50 6.70
N LEU A 329 -21.71 0.08 7.69
CA LEU A 329 -20.56 -0.46 8.42
C LEU A 329 -20.99 -1.60 9.30
N SER A 330 -22.14 -1.58 9.96
CA SER A 330 -22.70 -2.72 10.70
C SER A 330 -22.99 -3.87 9.73
N ARG A 331 -23.55 -3.56 8.55
CA ARG A 331 -23.74 -4.52 7.45
C ARG A 331 -22.43 -4.95 6.78
N ARG A 332 -21.35 -4.16 6.87
CA ARG A 332 -19.97 -4.39 6.37
C ARG A 332 -19.03 -5.03 7.41
N ILE A 333 -19.30 -4.88 8.71
CA ILE A 333 -18.65 -5.56 9.84
C ILE A 333 -19.24 -6.97 9.96
N GLY A 334 -20.46 -7.17 9.46
CA GLY A 334 -20.98 -8.47 9.05
C GLY A 334 -20.21 -9.11 7.88
N ASP A 335 -19.25 -8.43 7.23
CA ASP A 335 -18.39 -9.07 6.24
C ASP A 335 -17.37 -9.95 6.96
N SER A 336 -17.52 -11.25 6.76
CA SER A 336 -16.54 -12.28 7.12
C SER A 336 -15.11 -12.01 6.61
N GLY A 337 -14.88 -10.98 5.79
CA GLY A 337 -13.59 -10.62 5.21
C GLY A 337 -12.63 -9.99 6.22
N ILE A 338 -13.10 -9.00 6.98
CA ILE A 338 -12.26 -8.27 7.96
C ILE A 338 -11.86 -9.20 9.10
N ILE A 339 -12.82 -9.97 9.63
CA ILE A 339 -12.56 -10.97 10.67
C ILE A 339 -11.56 -12.02 10.17
N SER A 340 -11.71 -12.48 8.93
CA SER A 340 -10.78 -13.41 8.30
C SER A 340 -9.38 -12.80 8.16
N SER A 341 -9.24 -11.52 7.79
CA SER A 341 -7.92 -10.87 7.73
C SER A 341 -7.27 -10.69 9.12
N CYS A 342 -8.04 -10.40 10.16
CA CYS A 342 -7.50 -10.33 11.52
C CYS A 342 -6.98 -11.69 11.98
N LEU A 343 -7.72 -12.76 11.67
CA LEU A 343 -7.32 -14.13 11.97
C LEU A 343 -6.06 -14.53 11.17
N VAL A 344 -5.99 -14.15 9.89
CA VAL A 344 -4.79 -14.34 9.06
C VAL A 344 -3.59 -13.63 9.68
N GLY A 345 -3.73 -12.35 10.06
CA GLY A 345 -2.66 -11.57 10.70
C GLY A 345 -2.17 -12.20 12.00
N LEU A 346 -3.09 -12.59 12.89
CA LEU A 346 -2.77 -13.23 14.17
C LEU A 346 -2.00 -14.54 13.97
N LEU A 347 -2.53 -15.45 13.14
CA LEU A 347 -1.90 -16.75 12.90
C LEU A 347 -0.57 -16.62 12.17
N THR A 348 -0.46 -15.64 11.25
CA THR A 348 0.79 -15.35 10.55
C THR A 348 1.86 -14.82 11.51
N GLY A 349 1.50 -13.88 12.39
CA GLY A 349 2.40 -13.38 13.42
C GLY A 349 2.93 -14.51 14.31
N VAL A 350 2.05 -15.35 14.84
CA VAL A 350 2.46 -16.51 15.68
C VAL A 350 3.36 -17.47 14.90
N ALA A 351 3.01 -17.81 13.67
CA ALA A 351 3.79 -18.74 12.86
C ALA A 351 5.18 -18.19 12.50
N VAL A 352 5.30 -16.90 12.20
CA VAL A 352 6.58 -16.23 11.93
C VAL A 352 7.44 -16.12 13.19
N VAL A 353 6.84 -15.88 14.36
CA VAL A 353 7.55 -15.91 15.64
C VAL A 353 8.12 -17.30 15.90
N VAL A 354 7.30 -18.35 15.79
CA VAL A 354 7.76 -19.76 15.97
C VAL A 354 8.86 -20.11 14.98
N PHE A 355 8.74 -19.67 13.72
CA PHE A 355 9.75 -19.86 12.69
C PHE A 355 11.09 -19.20 13.06
N ASN A 356 11.09 -17.95 13.53
CA ASN A 356 12.32 -17.27 13.97
C ASN A 356 12.93 -17.92 15.21
N TYR A 357 12.12 -18.32 16.20
CA TYR A 357 12.61 -19.08 17.35
C TYR A 357 13.27 -20.40 16.91
N ALA A 358 12.69 -21.12 15.95
CA ALA A 358 13.30 -22.34 15.41
C ALA A 358 14.65 -22.07 14.74
N VAL A 359 14.79 -20.96 14.01
CA VAL A 359 16.08 -20.52 13.44
C VAL A 359 17.11 -20.27 14.55
N HIS A 360 16.72 -19.55 15.61
CA HIS A 360 17.60 -19.25 16.74
C HIS A 360 18.03 -20.51 17.51
N GLU A 361 17.11 -21.42 17.82
CA GLU A 361 17.42 -22.67 18.50
C GLU A 361 18.36 -23.57 17.69
N ILE A 362 18.12 -23.71 16.37
CA ILE A 362 19.03 -24.45 15.48
C ILE A 362 20.40 -23.78 15.47
N ARG A 363 20.45 -22.45 15.39
CA ARG A 363 21.72 -21.71 15.44
C ARG A 363 22.47 -21.96 16.74
N ASP A 364 21.80 -21.86 17.89
CA ASP A 364 22.42 -22.02 19.19
C ASP A 364 22.91 -23.46 19.42
N LEU A 365 22.16 -24.45 18.92
CA LEU A 365 22.55 -25.87 18.95
C LEU A 365 23.83 -26.16 18.15
N PHE A 366 23.96 -25.59 16.94
CA PHE A 366 25.09 -25.90 16.05
C PHE A 366 26.31 -24.99 16.23
N TRP A 367 26.13 -23.78 16.75
CA TRP A 367 27.18 -22.76 16.88
C TRP A 367 27.57 -22.41 18.32
N ASP A 368 27.12 -23.18 19.32
CA ASP A 368 27.66 -23.16 20.69
C ASP A 368 27.38 -21.86 21.48
N GLY A 369 26.25 -21.20 21.19
CA GLY A 369 25.65 -20.20 22.09
C GLY A 369 26.37 -18.85 22.26
N ILE A 370 27.08 -18.32 21.25
CA ILE A 370 27.65 -16.96 21.29
C ILE A 370 26.87 -16.00 20.35
N PRO A 371 25.78 -15.37 20.83
CA PRO A 371 24.91 -14.53 19.99
C PRO A 371 25.46 -13.12 19.68
N ASN A 372 26.35 -12.56 20.52
CA ASN A 372 26.56 -11.10 20.56
C ASN A 372 27.66 -10.53 19.64
N ARG A 373 28.33 -11.34 18.80
CA ARG A 373 29.42 -10.89 17.90
C ARG A 373 29.17 -11.21 16.42
N GLY A 374 27.94 -11.53 16.02
CA GLY A 374 27.64 -11.94 14.63
C GLY A 374 28.47 -13.16 14.21
N ALA A 375 28.78 -13.31 12.92
CA ALA A 375 29.68 -14.37 12.45
C ALA A 375 31.19 -13.99 12.51
N SER A 376 31.52 -12.74 12.84
CA SER A 376 32.90 -12.22 12.77
C SER A 376 33.84 -12.81 13.83
N TRP A 377 33.32 -13.32 14.96
CA TRP A 377 34.13 -14.01 15.97
C TRP A 377 34.83 -15.27 15.44
N LEU A 378 34.30 -15.91 14.40
CA LEU A 378 34.92 -17.07 13.74
C LEU A 378 36.28 -16.71 13.12
N ARG A 379 36.50 -15.42 12.82
CA ARG A 379 37.78 -14.88 12.35
C ARG A 379 38.80 -14.74 13.49
N GLU A 380 38.36 -14.51 14.71
CA GLU A 380 39.23 -14.31 15.89
C GLU A 380 39.65 -15.64 16.52
N ALA A 381 38.87 -16.71 16.32
CA ALA A 381 39.14 -18.04 16.86
C ALA A 381 40.17 -18.82 16.01
N PRO A 382 41.02 -19.67 16.63
CA PRO A 382 42.02 -20.44 15.91
C PRO A 382 41.37 -21.45 14.96
N ILE A 383 41.79 -21.42 13.70
CA ILE A 383 41.18 -22.20 12.61
C ILE A 383 41.16 -23.71 12.88
N GLU A 384 42.17 -24.23 13.60
CA GLU A 384 42.29 -25.65 13.98
C GLU A 384 41.09 -26.18 14.77
N THR A 385 40.41 -25.31 15.51
CA THR A 385 39.25 -25.67 16.33
C THR A 385 37.92 -25.37 15.65
N THR A 386 37.88 -24.41 14.73
CA THR A 386 36.64 -23.90 14.12
C THR A 386 36.38 -24.46 12.73
N TRP A 387 37.40 -24.89 11.97
CA TRP A 387 37.24 -25.29 10.57
C TRP A 387 36.20 -26.40 10.37
N ALA A 388 36.18 -27.39 11.27
CA ALA A 388 35.25 -28.51 11.19
C ALA A 388 33.81 -28.02 11.36
N ARG A 389 33.54 -27.10 12.30
CA ARG A 389 32.21 -26.52 12.49
C ARG A 389 31.80 -25.66 11.29
N VAL A 390 32.69 -24.79 10.82
CA VAL A 390 32.43 -23.85 9.72
C VAL A 390 32.08 -24.56 8.40
N VAL A 391 32.70 -25.71 8.12
CA VAL A 391 32.43 -26.48 6.89
C VAL A 391 31.31 -27.48 7.06
N LEU A 392 31.30 -28.26 8.16
CA LEU A 392 30.36 -29.38 8.32
C LEU A 392 28.96 -28.91 8.69
N VAL A 393 28.79 -27.82 9.43
CA VAL A 393 27.47 -27.33 9.85
C VAL A 393 26.62 -26.88 8.64
N PRO A 394 27.11 -26.00 7.74
CA PRO A 394 26.36 -25.65 6.53
C PRO A 394 26.10 -26.86 5.61
N ALA A 395 27.05 -27.79 5.48
CA ALA A 395 26.89 -29.01 4.70
C ALA A 395 25.81 -29.94 5.28
N PHE A 396 25.76 -30.09 6.61
CA PHE A 396 24.72 -30.82 7.31
C PHE A 396 23.35 -30.16 7.11
N GLY A 397 23.28 -28.83 7.17
CA GLY A 397 22.08 -28.07 6.82
C GLY A 397 21.58 -28.41 5.41
N GLY A 398 22.49 -28.47 4.44
CA GLY A 398 22.20 -28.93 3.08
C GLY A 398 21.65 -30.36 3.01
N ALA A 399 22.21 -31.28 3.79
CA ALA A 399 21.73 -32.67 3.86
C ALA A 399 20.33 -32.78 4.47
N ALA A 400 20.05 -32.05 5.55
CA ALA A 400 18.73 -32.01 6.13
C ALA A 400 17.70 -31.38 5.18
N VAL A 401 18.05 -30.28 4.49
CA VAL A 401 17.19 -29.64 3.49
C VAL A 401 16.94 -30.55 2.28
N SER A 402 17.93 -31.33 1.86
CA SER A 402 17.78 -32.36 0.83
C SER A 402 16.70 -33.38 1.19
N VAL A 403 16.74 -33.91 2.41
CA VAL A 403 15.74 -34.88 2.92
C VAL A 403 14.36 -34.23 2.96
N LEU A 404 14.26 -32.98 3.46
CA LEU A 404 12.99 -32.24 3.51
C LEU A 404 12.41 -31.97 2.11
N ASN A 405 13.25 -31.65 1.13
CA ASN A 405 12.83 -31.45 -0.25
C ASN A 405 12.34 -32.75 -0.90
N LEU A 406 12.95 -33.90 -0.56
CA LEU A 406 12.50 -35.21 -1.02
C LEU A 406 11.17 -35.63 -0.37
N LEU A 407 11.00 -35.35 0.93
CA LEU A 407 9.73 -35.56 1.61
C LEU A 407 8.61 -34.70 1.00
N ARG A 408 8.92 -33.45 0.66
CA ARG A 408 7.99 -32.55 -0.03
C ARG A 408 7.56 -33.08 -1.39
N SER A 409 8.51 -33.52 -2.22
CA SER A 409 8.17 -34.03 -3.57
C SER A 409 7.33 -35.30 -3.53
N ARG A 410 7.57 -36.18 -2.55
CA ARG A 410 6.71 -37.35 -2.26
C ARG A 410 5.29 -36.92 -1.90
N PHE A 411 5.16 -35.93 -1.01
CA PHE A 411 3.86 -35.40 -0.60
C PHE A 411 3.08 -34.83 -1.79
N ASP A 412 3.76 -34.10 -2.69
CA ASP A 412 3.16 -33.52 -3.88
C ASP A 412 2.69 -34.56 -4.90
N SER A 413 3.48 -35.61 -5.13
CA SER A 413 3.08 -36.70 -6.04
C SER A 413 1.81 -37.44 -5.59
N SER A 414 1.55 -37.52 -4.28
CA SER A 414 0.34 -38.15 -3.73
C SER A 414 -0.94 -37.31 -3.88
N LEU A 415 -0.80 -36.01 -4.16
CA LEU A 415 -1.91 -35.04 -4.23
C LEU A 415 -2.49 -34.90 -5.64
N GLN A 416 -1.80 -35.36 -6.68
CA GLN A 416 -2.20 -35.20 -8.09
C GLN A 416 -3.30 -36.16 -8.56
N GLN A 417 -3.77 -37.08 -7.70
CA GLN A 417 -4.69 -38.15 -8.10
C GLN A 417 -6.19 -37.79 -8.15
N ASP A 418 -6.66 -36.63 -7.65
CA ASP A 418 -8.09 -36.26 -7.75
C ASP A 418 -8.32 -34.75 -8.00
N PRO A 419 -8.31 -34.30 -9.27
CA PRO A 419 -8.59 -32.91 -9.64
C PRO A 419 -10.08 -32.50 -9.52
N PHE A 420 -10.98 -33.48 -9.37
CA PHE A 420 -12.43 -33.27 -9.52
C PHE A 420 -13.16 -32.93 -8.21
N LEU A 421 -12.53 -33.15 -7.06
CA LEU A 421 -13.11 -32.92 -5.73
C LEU A 421 -12.37 -31.78 -5.02
N ARG A 422 -12.82 -30.53 -5.25
CA ARG A 422 -12.47 -29.35 -4.43
C ARG A 422 -13.05 -29.50 -3.02
N THR A 423 -12.51 -30.44 -2.24
CA THR A 423 -12.86 -30.63 -0.83
C THR A 423 -12.04 -29.68 0.05
N PRO A 424 -12.55 -29.27 1.23
CA PRO A 424 -11.78 -28.50 2.22
C PRO A 424 -10.43 -29.17 2.57
N SER A 425 -10.37 -30.50 2.49
CA SER A 425 -9.16 -31.29 2.71
C SER A 425 -8.03 -31.02 1.70
N ALA A 426 -8.36 -30.72 0.45
CA ALA A 426 -7.39 -30.39 -0.59
C ALA A 426 -6.78 -28.98 -0.36
N TYR A 427 -7.58 -28.03 0.13
CA TYR A 427 -7.10 -26.69 0.52
C TYR A 427 -6.20 -26.74 1.76
N LEU A 428 -6.58 -27.52 2.79
CA LEU A 428 -5.75 -27.75 3.98
C LEU A 428 -4.41 -28.42 3.64
N LYS A 429 -4.42 -29.43 2.78
CA LYS A 429 -3.18 -30.08 2.32
C LYS A 429 -2.33 -29.13 1.47
N SER A 430 -2.93 -28.29 0.62
CA SER A 430 -2.21 -27.24 -0.12
C SER A 430 -1.60 -26.18 0.80
N ALA A 431 -2.29 -25.81 1.89
CA ALA A 431 -1.80 -24.89 2.91
C ALA A 431 -0.63 -25.45 3.74
N SER A 432 -0.51 -26.78 3.88
CA SER A 432 0.62 -27.40 4.59
C SER A 432 1.95 -27.40 3.83
N ARG A 433 1.96 -27.16 2.52
CA ARG A 433 3.19 -27.17 1.70
C ARG A 433 4.21 -26.14 2.18
N PRO A 434 3.83 -24.89 2.50
CA PRO A 434 4.83 -23.87 2.84
C PRO A 434 5.30 -23.96 4.29
N LEU A 435 4.64 -24.75 5.14
CA LEU A 435 5.18 -25.14 6.45
C LEU A 435 6.43 -26.02 6.29
N LEU A 436 6.41 -27.01 5.38
CA LEU A 436 7.61 -27.80 5.06
C LEU A 436 8.74 -26.93 4.48
N LYS A 437 8.38 -25.94 3.66
CA LYS A 437 9.33 -24.93 3.13
C LYS A 437 9.90 -24.06 4.25
N ALA A 438 9.08 -23.64 5.21
CA ALA A 438 9.52 -22.88 6.39
C ALA A 438 10.45 -23.69 7.29
N VAL A 439 10.19 -24.99 7.49
CA VAL A 439 11.10 -25.87 8.24
C VAL A 439 12.44 -26.02 7.51
N ALA A 440 12.43 -26.23 6.19
CA ALA A 440 13.64 -26.28 5.39
C ALA A 440 14.43 -24.95 5.41
N ALA A 441 13.72 -23.81 5.39
CA ALA A 441 14.33 -22.50 5.56
C ALA A 441 14.94 -22.34 6.96
N SER A 442 14.26 -22.82 8.01
CA SER A 442 14.74 -22.75 9.39
C SER A 442 16.09 -23.46 9.54
N VAL A 443 16.21 -24.65 8.95
CA VAL A 443 17.45 -25.42 8.93
C VAL A 443 18.53 -24.73 8.10
N THR A 444 18.18 -24.21 6.92
CA THR A 444 19.12 -23.49 6.06
C THR A 444 19.73 -22.29 6.78
N LEU A 445 18.89 -21.48 7.43
CA LEU A 445 19.29 -20.26 8.13
C LEU A 445 20.01 -20.55 9.45
N GLY A 446 19.49 -21.47 10.26
CA GLY A 446 20.11 -21.85 11.54
C GLY A 446 21.48 -22.50 11.38
N THR A 447 21.73 -23.20 10.26
CA THR A 447 23.07 -23.72 9.91
C THR A 447 23.98 -22.70 9.26
N GLY A 448 23.54 -21.44 9.11
CA GLY A 448 24.38 -20.33 8.67
C GLY A 448 24.50 -20.16 7.15
N ASN A 449 23.72 -20.86 6.32
CA ASN A 449 23.79 -20.65 4.87
C ASN A 449 23.36 -19.24 4.46
N SER A 450 23.93 -18.68 3.39
CA SER A 450 23.79 -17.26 2.99
C SER A 450 22.44 -16.93 2.33
N LEU A 451 21.34 -17.08 3.06
CA LEU A 451 19.96 -16.71 2.66
C LEU A 451 19.26 -15.96 3.80
N GLY A 452 18.02 -15.48 3.59
CA GLY A 452 17.23 -14.74 4.59
C GLY A 452 15.89 -15.39 4.98
N PRO A 453 15.33 -15.07 6.17
CA PRO A 453 14.03 -15.57 6.64
C PRO A 453 12.81 -14.91 5.98
N GLU A 454 12.95 -13.76 5.35
CA GLU A 454 11.81 -12.88 5.09
C GLU A 454 10.95 -13.31 3.89
N GLY A 455 11.57 -13.94 2.89
CA GLY A 455 10.83 -14.63 1.82
C GLY A 455 9.96 -15.77 2.37
N PRO A 456 10.52 -16.72 3.14
CA PRO A 456 9.75 -17.73 3.86
C PRO A 456 8.65 -17.17 4.77
N SER A 457 8.85 -16.03 5.45
CA SER A 457 7.82 -15.39 6.27
C SER A 457 6.61 -14.92 5.46
N VAL A 458 6.84 -14.35 4.27
CA VAL A 458 5.76 -14.00 3.32
C VAL A 458 5.02 -15.26 2.85
N ASP A 459 5.74 -16.34 2.55
CA ASP A 459 5.15 -17.61 2.15
C ASP A 459 4.26 -18.21 3.26
N ILE A 460 4.68 -18.15 4.53
CA ILE A 460 3.88 -18.57 5.68
C ILE A 460 2.55 -17.81 5.70
N GLY A 461 2.60 -16.49 5.57
CA GLY A 461 1.41 -15.64 5.58
C GLY A 461 0.44 -15.92 4.43
N THR A 462 0.95 -16.07 3.20
CA THR A 462 0.12 -16.44 2.04
C THR A 462 -0.53 -17.81 2.19
N SER A 463 0.14 -18.75 2.88
CA SER A 463 -0.36 -20.11 3.08
C SER A 463 -1.47 -20.19 4.10
N ILE A 464 -1.32 -19.45 5.19
CA ILE A 464 -2.38 -19.27 6.19
C ILE A 464 -3.60 -18.62 5.54
N ALA A 465 -3.40 -17.61 4.69
CA ALA A 465 -4.48 -17.01 3.92
C ALA A 465 -5.16 -18.02 2.97
N LYS A 466 -4.41 -18.85 2.23
CA LYS A 466 -4.97 -19.92 1.37
C LYS A 466 -5.75 -20.97 2.17
N GLY A 467 -5.25 -21.35 3.34
CA GLY A 467 -5.89 -22.33 4.21
C GLY A 467 -7.19 -21.83 4.84
N LEU A 468 -7.26 -20.55 5.19
CA LEU A 468 -8.45 -19.92 5.79
C LEU A 468 -9.48 -19.49 4.76
N ALA A 469 -9.07 -19.21 3.51
CA ALA A 469 -9.97 -18.71 2.47
C ALA A 469 -11.26 -19.55 2.28
N PRO A 470 -11.24 -20.89 2.24
CA PRO A 470 -12.45 -21.70 2.05
C PRO A 470 -13.47 -21.58 3.18
N PHE A 471 -13.02 -21.37 4.43
CA PHE A 471 -13.89 -21.27 5.60
C PHE A 471 -14.73 -19.99 5.61
N PHE A 472 -14.29 -18.97 4.88
CA PHE A 472 -14.96 -17.67 4.81
C PHE A 472 -15.53 -17.36 3.42
N HIS A 473 -15.41 -18.29 2.46
CA HIS A 473 -15.85 -18.11 1.08
C HIS A 473 -17.24 -18.74 0.83
N ASN A 474 -18.29 -17.93 0.98
CA ASN A 474 -19.63 -18.28 0.50
C ASN A 474 -19.76 -17.98 -1.00
N GLY A 475 -19.15 -18.81 -1.85
CA GLY A 475 -19.51 -19.08 -3.25
C GLY A 475 -19.57 -17.97 -4.31
N LYS A 476 -19.24 -16.69 -4.07
CA LYS A 476 -19.50 -15.63 -5.08
C LYS A 476 -18.44 -14.54 -5.33
N THR A 477 -17.17 -14.63 -4.90
CA THR A 477 -16.23 -13.51 -5.18
C THR A 477 -14.75 -13.88 -5.28
N SER A 478 -14.25 -14.11 -6.50
CA SER A 478 -12.82 -14.34 -6.80
C SER A 478 -11.90 -13.22 -6.30
N GLY A 479 -12.39 -11.96 -6.28
CA GLY A 479 -11.61 -10.81 -5.80
C GLY A 479 -11.21 -10.89 -4.32
N ARG A 480 -12.01 -11.57 -3.48
CA ARG A 480 -11.78 -11.64 -2.03
C ARG A 480 -10.64 -12.59 -1.64
N MET A 481 -10.36 -13.61 -2.47
CA MET A 481 -9.22 -14.49 -2.27
C MET A 481 -7.90 -13.73 -2.51
N LEU A 482 -7.86 -12.87 -3.53
CA LEU A 482 -6.70 -12.01 -3.80
C LEU A 482 -6.46 -11.04 -2.62
N SER A 483 -7.52 -10.47 -2.04
CA SER A 483 -7.41 -9.60 -0.85
C SER A 483 -6.84 -10.34 0.37
N LEU A 484 -7.31 -11.57 0.62
CA LEU A 484 -6.80 -12.40 1.72
C LEU A 484 -5.34 -12.81 1.49
N LEU A 485 -4.97 -13.16 0.27
CA LEU A 485 -3.58 -13.44 -0.11
C LEU A 485 -2.69 -12.22 0.11
N ALA A 486 -3.14 -11.03 -0.32
CA ALA A 486 -2.44 -9.77 -0.06
C ALA A 486 -2.31 -9.48 1.43
N ALA A 487 -3.37 -9.71 2.22
CA ALA A 487 -3.33 -9.54 3.67
C ALA A 487 -2.38 -10.54 4.35
N GLY A 488 -2.30 -11.78 3.85
CA GLY A 488 -1.34 -12.78 4.30
C GLY A 488 0.11 -12.41 3.96
N SER A 489 0.38 -11.97 2.73
CA SER A 489 1.71 -11.49 2.32
C SER A 489 2.16 -10.30 3.16
N ALA A 490 1.28 -9.32 3.38
CA ALA A 490 1.57 -8.15 4.20
C ALA A 490 1.87 -8.54 5.64
N ALA A 491 1.07 -9.43 6.23
CA ALA A 491 1.32 -9.95 7.58
C ALA A 491 2.64 -10.70 7.70
N GLY A 492 3.00 -11.51 6.68
CA GLY A 492 4.25 -12.24 6.66
C GLY A 492 5.48 -11.33 6.60
N LEU A 493 5.45 -10.30 5.74
CA LEU A 493 6.52 -9.31 5.67
C LEU A 493 6.57 -8.45 6.95
N ALA A 494 5.41 -7.99 7.44
CA ALA A 494 5.30 -7.17 8.64
C ALA A 494 5.85 -7.92 9.87
N ALA A 495 5.45 -9.17 10.09
CA ALA A 495 5.98 -9.97 11.19
C ALA A 495 7.47 -10.30 11.02
N GLY A 496 7.94 -10.54 9.79
CA GLY A 496 9.33 -10.90 9.52
C GLY A 496 10.33 -9.76 9.79
N PHE A 497 9.93 -8.52 9.53
CA PHE A 497 10.77 -7.33 9.73
C PHE A 497 10.37 -6.46 10.92
N ASN A 498 9.28 -6.81 11.60
CA ASN A 498 8.59 -5.90 12.51
C ASN A 498 8.29 -4.53 11.87
N ALA A 499 7.77 -4.55 10.64
CA ALA A 499 7.54 -3.35 9.82
C ALA A 499 6.16 -3.39 9.14
N ALA A 500 5.14 -2.88 9.83
CA ALA A 500 3.75 -2.98 9.39
C ALA A 500 3.45 -2.15 8.14
N VAL A 501 4.03 -0.94 8.02
CA VAL A 501 3.77 -0.06 6.87
C VAL A 501 4.44 -0.62 5.62
N ALA A 502 5.69 -1.06 5.73
CA ALA A 502 6.41 -1.76 4.67
C ALA A 502 5.66 -3.02 4.21
N GLY A 503 5.13 -3.81 5.15
CA GLY A 503 4.26 -4.96 4.85
C GLY A 503 3.05 -4.61 4.00
N CYS A 504 2.35 -3.51 4.31
CA CYS A 504 1.20 -3.06 3.55
C CYS A 504 1.57 -2.66 2.11
N PHE A 505 2.63 -1.87 1.96
CA PHE A 505 3.10 -1.43 0.64
C PHE A 505 3.67 -2.58 -0.19
N PHE A 506 4.28 -3.56 0.45
CA PHE A 506 4.69 -4.78 -0.23
C PHE A 506 3.52 -5.53 -0.85
N ALA A 507 2.43 -5.70 -0.11
CA ALA A 507 1.24 -6.30 -0.67
C ALA A 507 0.65 -5.47 -1.82
N VAL A 508 0.73 -4.14 -1.76
CA VAL A 508 0.30 -3.26 -2.86
C VAL A 508 1.20 -3.39 -4.08
N GLU A 509 2.52 -3.32 -3.92
CA GLU A 509 3.52 -3.35 -5.00
C GLU A 509 3.68 -4.74 -5.63
N SER A 510 3.60 -5.81 -4.83
CA SER A 510 3.97 -7.16 -5.27
C SER A 510 2.79 -8.10 -5.47
N VAL A 511 1.65 -7.87 -4.78
CA VAL A 511 0.50 -8.82 -4.79
C VAL A 511 -0.73 -8.21 -5.45
N LEU A 512 -1.08 -6.98 -5.12
CA LEU A 512 -2.27 -6.30 -5.61
C LEU A 512 -2.03 -5.55 -6.92
N TRP A 513 -0.77 -5.31 -7.31
CA TRP A 513 -0.47 -4.60 -8.56
C TRP A 513 -0.94 -5.42 -9.77
N PRO A 514 -1.94 -4.95 -10.55
CA PRO A 514 -2.45 -5.70 -11.69
C PRO A 514 -1.43 -5.75 -12.82
N SER A 515 -1.36 -6.89 -13.52
CA SER A 515 -0.83 -6.92 -14.88
C SER A 515 -1.68 -5.98 -15.76
N PRO A 516 -1.12 -5.26 -16.75
CA PRO A 516 -1.81 -4.24 -17.56
C PRO A 516 -3.07 -4.68 -18.34
N ALA A 517 -3.55 -5.92 -18.14
CA ALA A 517 -4.81 -6.42 -18.66
C ALA A 517 -6.03 -6.17 -17.73
N ASP A 518 -5.85 -5.95 -16.42
CA ASP A 518 -6.95 -5.95 -15.43
C ASP A 518 -7.13 -4.59 -14.72
N ALA A 519 -7.33 -3.51 -15.48
CA ALA A 519 -7.44 -2.14 -14.96
C ALA A 519 -8.78 -1.79 -14.26
N SER A 520 -9.68 -2.76 -14.04
CA SER A 520 -11.06 -2.50 -13.61
C SER A 520 -11.43 -2.99 -12.19
N LEU A 521 -10.50 -3.58 -11.42
CA LEU A 521 -10.79 -3.99 -10.05
C LEU A 521 -10.79 -2.79 -9.08
N PRO A 522 -11.91 -2.52 -8.36
CA PRO A 522 -11.93 -1.47 -7.33
C PRO A 522 -11.03 -1.86 -6.16
N LEU A 523 -9.87 -1.20 -6.02
CA LEU A 523 -8.95 -1.34 -4.87
C LEU A 523 -9.58 -0.93 -3.52
N THR A 524 -10.75 -0.29 -3.54
CA THR A 524 -11.30 0.49 -2.42
C THR A 524 -11.77 -0.31 -1.22
N ASN A 525 -11.95 -1.63 -1.31
CA ASN A 525 -12.42 -2.47 -0.19
C ASN A 525 -11.35 -3.39 0.43
N ASN A 526 -10.11 -3.42 -0.08
CA ASN A 526 -9.10 -4.41 0.33
C ASN A 526 -7.99 -3.84 1.24
N THR A 527 -7.79 -2.54 1.24
CA THR A 527 -6.72 -1.88 2.00
C THR A 527 -6.89 -2.07 3.51
N SER A 528 -8.12 -2.02 4.03
CA SER A 528 -8.41 -2.24 5.45
C SER A 528 -8.02 -3.66 5.91
N MET A 529 -8.28 -4.68 5.10
CA MET A 529 -7.90 -6.07 5.39
C MET A 529 -6.38 -6.25 5.45
N VAL A 530 -5.67 -5.64 4.51
CA VAL A 530 -4.20 -5.67 4.44
C VAL A 530 -3.58 -4.98 5.65
N ILE A 531 -4.05 -3.78 5.97
CA ILE A 531 -3.53 -2.97 7.09
C ILE A 531 -3.78 -3.67 8.43
N LEU A 532 -5.01 -4.14 8.69
CA LEU A 532 -5.33 -4.81 9.94
C LEU A 532 -4.50 -6.09 10.13
N SER A 533 -4.37 -6.90 9.07
CA SER A 533 -3.57 -8.12 9.09
C SER A 533 -2.09 -7.82 9.38
N ALA A 534 -1.50 -6.82 8.71
CA ALA A 534 -0.12 -6.41 8.91
C ALA A 534 0.17 -5.89 10.32
N VAL A 535 -0.70 -5.01 10.84
CA VAL A 535 -0.56 -4.44 12.19
C VAL A 535 -0.66 -5.53 13.25
N ILE A 536 -1.65 -6.41 13.17
CA ILE A 536 -1.80 -7.53 14.13
C ILE A 536 -0.58 -8.45 14.09
N ALA A 537 -0.09 -8.78 12.89
CA ALA A 537 1.08 -9.64 12.75
C ALA A 537 2.36 -8.99 13.31
N SER A 538 2.56 -7.68 13.09
CA SER A 538 3.68 -6.92 13.65
C SER A 538 3.62 -6.90 15.18
N VAL A 539 2.47 -6.56 15.77
CA VAL A 539 2.30 -6.54 17.24
C VAL A 539 2.58 -7.89 17.88
N VAL A 540 2.11 -8.99 17.26
CA VAL A 540 2.41 -10.35 17.74
C VAL A 540 3.91 -10.64 17.64
N SER A 541 4.57 -10.19 16.58
CA SER A 541 6.01 -10.32 16.40
C SER A 541 6.80 -9.55 17.45
N GLU A 542 6.42 -8.30 17.78
CA GLU A 542 7.05 -7.50 18.84
C GLU A 542 6.97 -8.17 20.20
N ILE A 543 5.81 -8.75 20.52
CA ILE A 543 5.61 -9.47 21.79
C ILE A 543 6.53 -10.71 21.85
N GLY A 544 6.72 -11.40 20.72
CA GLY A 544 7.49 -12.63 20.66
C GLY A 544 9.02 -12.45 20.54
N LEU A 545 9.46 -11.49 19.73
CA LEU A 545 10.86 -11.30 19.32
C LEU A 545 11.51 -10.04 19.93
N GLY A 546 10.71 -9.16 20.54
CA GLY A 546 11.17 -7.89 21.13
C GLY A 546 10.92 -6.67 20.24
N SER A 547 10.92 -5.49 20.86
CA SER A 547 10.53 -4.22 20.24
C SER A 547 11.71 -3.29 19.92
N GLN A 548 12.96 -3.78 19.96
CA GLN A 548 14.11 -2.93 19.67
C GLN A 548 14.28 -2.75 18.16
N PRO A 549 14.55 -1.51 17.68
CA PRO A 549 14.83 -1.29 16.27
C PRO A 549 16.06 -2.09 15.86
N ALA A 550 15.99 -2.72 14.69
CA ALA A 550 17.03 -3.63 14.21
C ALA A 550 18.37 -2.94 13.94
N PHE A 551 18.39 -1.61 13.74
CA PHE A 551 19.61 -0.85 13.49
C PHE A 551 19.68 0.39 14.38
N LYS A 552 20.84 0.65 14.99
CA LYS A 552 21.11 1.89 15.70
C LYS A 552 21.75 2.92 14.77
N VAL A 553 20.96 3.90 14.33
CA VAL A 553 21.43 4.95 13.41
C VAL A 553 22.29 5.96 14.17
N PRO A 554 23.48 6.34 13.66
CA PRO A 554 24.23 7.46 14.22
C PRO A 554 23.52 8.79 13.94
N ASP A 555 23.61 9.76 14.85
CA ASP A 555 23.04 11.11 14.68
C ASP A 555 23.55 11.75 13.36
N TYR A 556 22.72 11.79 12.34
CA TYR A 556 23.02 12.44 11.06
C TYR A 556 21.94 13.47 10.71
N ASP A 557 22.35 14.53 10.02
CA ASP A 557 21.46 15.57 9.52
C ASP A 557 21.82 15.84 8.05
N PHE A 558 20.83 15.81 7.16
CA PHE A 558 21.03 16.22 5.76
C PHE A 558 21.21 17.74 5.73
N ARG A 559 22.46 18.19 5.74
CA ARG A 559 22.81 19.60 5.95
C ARG A 559 22.88 20.40 4.65
N SER A 560 23.21 19.75 3.52
CA SER A 560 23.42 20.43 2.25
C SER A 560 22.80 19.70 1.05
N PRO A 561 22.06 20.41 0.16
CA PRO A 561 21.63 19.88 -1.14
C PRO A 561 22.79 19.38 -2.03
N GLY A 562 24.03 19.81 -1.76
CA GLY A 562 25.24 19.35 -2.46
C GLY A 562 25.57 17.87 -2.27
N GLU A 563 24.99 17.22 -1.27
CA GLU A 563 25.15 15.77 -1.02
C GLU A 563 24.32 14.90 -1.98
N LEU A 564 23.23 15.46 -2.54
CA LEU A 564 22.26 14.70 -3.32
C LEU A 564 22.86 13.98 -4.54
N PRO A 565 23.74 14.60 -5.36
CA PRO A 565 24.37 13.91 -6.49
C PRO A 565 25.18 12.67 -6.08
N LEU A 566 25.80 12.66 -4.89
CA LEU A 566 26.53 11.50 -4.38
C LEU A 566 25.59 10.34 -4.07
N TYR A 567 24.44 10.61 -3.43
CA TYR A 567 23.44 9.57 -3.19
C TYR A 567 22.81 9.03 -4.49
N LEU A 568 22.62 9.89 -5.49
CA LEU A 568 22.16 9.44 -6.81
C LEU A 568 23.19 8.51 -7.49
N LEU A 569 24.48 8.85 -7.42
CA LEU A 569 25.55 7.99 -7.94
C LEU A 569 25.63 6.66 -7.17
N LEU A 570 25.45 6.67 -5.85
CA LEU A 570 25.32 5.46 -5.05
C LEU A 570 24.13 4.61 -5.51
N GLY A 571 22.98 5.22 -5.83
CA GLY A 571 21.82 4.53 -6.39
C GLY A 571 22.14 3.81 -7.71
N ILE A 572 22.93 4.44 -8.58
CA ILE A 572 23.42 3.81 -9.83
C ILE A 572 24.26 2.59 -9.51
N LEU A 573 25.21 2.73 -8.59
CA LEU A 573 26.12 1.66 -8.20
C LEU A 573 25.36 0.49 -7.54
N CYS A 574 24.40 0.76 -6.66
CA CYS A 574 23.53 -0.26 -6.07
C CYS A 574 22.67 -0.98 -7.12
N GLY A 575 22.22 -0.27 -8.16
CA GLY A 575 21.51 -0.87 -9.29
C GLY A 575 22.38 -1.85 -10.08
N LEU A 576 23.66 -1.51 -10.31
CA LEU A 576 24.63 -2.41 -10.96
C LEU A 576 24.95 -3.64 -10.09
N VAL A 577 25.13 -3.45 -8.78
CA VAL A 577 25.33 -4.55 -7.83
C VAL A 577 24.11 -5.48 -7.78
N SER A 578 22.90 -4.92 -7.81
CA SER A 578 21.65 -5.69 -7.88
C SER A 578 21.59 -6.54 -9.15
N LEU A 579 21.97 -5.98 -10.30
CA LEU A 579 22.07 -6.70 -11.57
C LEU A 579 23.12 -7.82 -11.50
N ALA A 580 24.26 -7.58 -10.86
CA ALA A 580 25.29 -8.59 -10.67
C ALA A 580 24.77 -9.78 -9.85
N LEU A 581 24.03 -9.54 -8.77
CA LEU A 581 23.39 -10.60 -7.97
C LEU A 581 22.38 -11.41 -8.80
N SER A 582 21.49 -10.74 -9.53
CA SER A 582 20.50 -11.41 -10.37
C SER A 582 21.16 -12.25 -11.47
N ARG A 583 22.17 -11.70 -12.16
CA ARG A 583 22.90 -12.40 -13.24
C ARG A 583 23.73 -13.57 -12.71
N CYS A 584 24.42 -13.40 -11.59
CA CYS A 584 25.18 -14.47 -10.96
C CYS A 584 24.26 -15.64 -10.58
N THR A 585 23.09 -15.34 -10.02
CA THR A 585 22.08 -16.35 -9.67
C THR A 585 21.62 -17.13 -10.90
N SER A 586 21.22 -16.46 -11.98
CA SER A 586 20.80 -17.12 -13.21
C SER A 586 21.91 -17.98 -13.83
N TYR A 587 23.15 -17.49 -13.78
CA TYR A 587 24.31 -18.22 -14.27
C TYR A 587 24.57 -19.49 -13.44
N MET A 588 24.52 -19.38 -12.11
CA MET A 588 24.72 -20.53 -11.21
C MET A 588 23.61 -21.57 -11.36
N LEU A 589 22.36 -21.16 -11.54
CA LEU A 589 21.24 -22.07 -11.86
C LEU A 589 21.53 -22.89 -13.12
N THR A 590 22.02 -22.22 -14.18
CA THR A 590 22.38 -22.87 -15.44
C THR A 590 23.53 -23.87 -15.26
N ILE A 591 24.54 -23.52 -14.46
CA ILE A 591 25.64 -24.44 -14.13
C ILE A 591 25.13 -25.68 -13.40
N VAL A 592 24.28 -25.51 -12.39
CA VAL A 592 23.72 -26.62 -11.62
C VAL A 592 22.88 -27.54 -12.51
N ASP A 593 22.05 -26.99 -13.40
CA ASP A 593 21.26 -27.77 -14.34
C ASP A 593 22.13 -28.52 -15.36
N ASN A 594 23.17 -27.87 -15.89
CA ASN A 594 24.12 -28.52 -16.80
C ASN A 594 24.90 -29.63 -16.08
N LEU A 595 25.30 -29.41 -14.84
CA LEU A 595 26.00 -30.41 -14.04
C LEU A 595 25.10 -31.61 -13.75
N HIS A 596 23.83 -31.38 -13.41
CA HIS A 596 22.83 -32.43 -13.23
C HIS A 596 22.68 -33.27 -14.50
N LYS A 597 22.54 -32.63 -15.67
CA LYS A 597 22.42 -33.32 -16.97
C LYS A 597 23.69 -34.08 -17.37
N ALA A 598 24.87 -33.52 -17.10
CA ALA A 598 26.15 -34.12 -17.51
C ALA A 598 26.60 -35.27 -16.59
N THR A 599 26.37 -35.17 -15.28
CA THR A 599 26.88 -36.13 -14.29
C THR A 599 25.84 -37.13 -13.80
N GLY A 600 24.55 -36.89 -14.07
CA GLY A 600 23.45 -37.73 -13.58
C GLY A 600 23.25 -37.68 -12.06
N ILE A 601 23.93 -36.78 -11.35
CA ILE A 601 23.82 -36.61 -9.90
C ILE A 601 22.36 -36.24 -9.54
N PRO A 602 21.71 -36.92 -8.59
CA PRO A 602 20.31 -36.65 -8.26
C PRO A 602 20.13 -35.21 -7.73
N ARG A 603 19.02 -34.56 -8.11
CA ARG A 603 18.69 -33.19 -7.66
C ARG A 603 18.73 -33.01 -6.13
N ALA A 604 18.47 -34.10 -5.40
CA ALA A 604 18.51 -34.11 -3.94
C ALA A 604 19.92 -33.85 -3.36
N SER A 605 21.03 -34.15 -4.03
CA SER A 605 22.36 -33.93 -3.42
C SER A 605 22.91 -32.51 -3.61
N PHE A 606 22.31 -31.69 -4.48
CA PHE A 606 22.78 -30.33 -4.71
C PHE A 606 22.72 -29.42 -3.47
N PRO A 607 21.70 -29.47 -2.60
CA PRO A 607 21.70 -28.69 -1.36
C PRO A 607 22.90 -28.98 -0.46
N VAL A 608 23.38 -30.23 -0.44
CA VAL A 608 24.59 -30.63 0.31
C VAL A 608 25.84 -29.96 -0.28
N LEU A 609 25.97 -29.99 -1.60
CA LEU A 609 27.09 -29.34 -2.31
C LEU A 609 27.06 -27.82 -2.13
N GLY A 610 25.87 -27.22 -2.14
CA GLY A 610 25.68 -25.80 -1.85
C GLY A 610 26.14 -25.44 -0.45
N GLY A 611 25.68 -26.20 0.56
CA GLY A 611 26.09 -25.99 1.96
C GLY A 611 27.59 -26.19 2.16
N LEU A 612 28.17 -27.26 1.59
CA LEU A 612 29.62 -27.51 1.63
C LEU A 612 30.40 -26.35 1.02
N SER A 613 29.96 -25.85 -0.13
CA SER A 613 30.64 -24.74 -0.82
C SER A 613 30.57 -23.45 0.00
N VAL A 614 29.43 -23.14 0.62
CA VAL A 614 29.29 -21.98 1.52
C VAL A 614 30.22 -22.12 2.72
N GLY A 615 30.29 -23.31 3.32
CA GLY A 615 31.20 -23.59 4.44
C GLY A 615 32.67 -23.40 4.06
N LEU A 616 33.08 -23.83 2.86
CA LEU A 616 34.44 -23.61 2.36
C LEU A 616 34.77 -22.12 2.15
N ILE A 617 33.83 -21.35 1.61
CA ILE A 617 34.00 -19.90 1.45
C ILE A 617 34.04 -19.21 2.83
N ALA A 618 33.23 -19.67 3.78
CA ALA A 618 33.14 -19.12 5.13
C ALA A 618 34.40 -19.32 5.97
N LEU A 619 35.28 -20.27 5.61
CA LEU A 619 36.61 -20.40 6.24
C LEU A 619 37.47 -19.14 6.06
N ILE A 620 37.32 -18.45 4.92
CA ILE A 620 38.07 -17.23 4.60
C ILE A 620 37.24 -15.99 4.94
N TYR A 621 35.93 -16.04 4.71
CA TYR A 621 34.99 -14.93 4.89
C TYR A 621 33.79 -15.35 5.75
N PRO A 622 33.94 -15.51 7.07
CA PRO A 622 32.86 -15.99 7.93
C PRO A 622 31.63 -15.06 7.96
N GLU A 623 31.80 -13.76 7.67
CA GLU A 623 30.73 -12.76 7.62
C GLU A 623 29.67 -13.04 6.53
N ILE A 624 29.94 -13.99 5.62
CA ILE A 624 28.95 -14.43 4.64
C ILE A 624 27.87 -15.33 5.24
N LEU A 625 28.11 -15.93 6.41
CA LEU A 625 27.11 -16.77 7.05
C LEU A 625 25.87 -15.94 7.42
N TYR A 626 24.71 -16.58 7.48
CA TYR A 626 23.53 -15.92 8.01
C TYR A 626 23.61 -15.86 9.55
N TRP A 627 23.47 -14.66 10.09
CA TRP A 627 23.51 -14.41 11.53
C TRP A 627 22.60 -13.25 11.92
N GLY A 628 21.42 -13.16 11.29
CA GLY A 628 20.49 -12.05 11.52
C GLY A 628 21.03 -10.68 11.10
N PHE A 629 20.48 -9.63 11.69
CA PHE A 629 20.87 -8.24 11.44
C PHE A 629 22.19 -7.86 12.13
N GLU A 630 22.68 -8.68 13.05
CA GLU A 630 23.94 -8.48 13.76
C GLU A 630 25.13 -8.40 12.78
N ASN A 631 25.10 -9.17 11.69
CA ASN A 631 26.12 -9.08 10.64
C ASN A 631 26.09 -7.73 9.90
N VAL A 632 24.91 -7.11 9.77
CA VAL A 632 24.76 -5.78 9.17
C VAL A 632 25.13 -4.69 10.17
N ASP A 633 24.79 -4.85 11.45
CA ASP A 633 25.22 -3.94 12.51
C ASP A 633 26.74 -3.88 12.59
N ILE A 634 27.45 -5.01 12.50
CA ILE A 634 28.92 -5.04 12.45
C ILE A 634 29.48 -4.29 11.24
N LEU A 635 28.79 -4.31 10.09
CA LEU A 635 29.18 -3.50 8.93
C LEU A 635 29.02 -2.00 9.19
N LEU A 636 27.95 -1.62 9.90
CA LEU A 636 27.60 -0.23 10.18
C LEU A 636 28.23 0.32 11.47
N GLU A 637 28.85 -0.53 12.29
CA GLU A 637 29.36 -0.18 13.61
C GLU A 637 30.50 0.84 13.55
N SER A 638 30.35 1.90 14.35
CA SER A 638 31.25 3.05 14.39
C SER A 638 31.60 3.46 15.82
N ARG A 639 31.69 2.48 16.74
CA ARG A 639 32.09 2.79 18.12
C ARG A 639 33.43 3.53 18.10
N PRO A 640 33.56 4.66 18.82
CA PRO A 640 34.87 5.22 19.09
C PRO A 640 35.70 4.10 19.74
N PHE A 641 36.94 3.92 19.29
CA PHE A 641 37.89 2.86 19.71
C PHE A 641 37.78 1.48 19.02
N VAL A 642 36.81 1.23 18.13
CA VAL A 642 36.79 0.01 17.29
C VAL A 642 37.10 0.41 15.84
N LYS A 643 38.18 -0.13 15.24
CA LYS A 643 38.43 0.03 13.80
C LYS A 643 37.39 -0.79 13.04
N GLY A 644 36.39 -0.14 12.44
CA GLY A 644 35.44 -0.81 11.54
C GLY A 644 36.15 -1.48 10.36
N LEU A 645 35.48 -2.41 9.67
CA LEU A 645 36.06 -3.23 8.60
C LEU A 645 36.81 -2.40 7.54
N SER A 646 37.96 -2.89 7.05
CA SER A 646 38.73 -2.20 6.00
C SER A 646 37.92 -2.10 4.70
N THR A 647 38.17 -1.05 3.91
CA THR A 647 37.51 -0.84 2.61
C THR A 647 37.74 -2.02 1.67
N ASP A 648 38.96 -2.60 1.69
CA ASP A 648 39.31 -3.78 0.90
C ASP A 648 38.48 -5.01 1.29
N LEU A 649 38.28 -5.22 2.59
CA LEU A 649 37.47 -6.33 3.08
C LEU A 649 36.00 -6.14 2.70
N LEU A 650 35.46 -4.92 2.78
CA LEU A 650 34.09 -4.62 2.34
C LEU A 650 33.88 -4.93 0.85
N LEU A 651 34.82 -4.53 -0.02
CA LEU A 651 34.75 -4.83 -1.45
C LEU A 651 34.81 -6.34 -1.73
N GLN A 652 35.65 -7.07 -1.01
CA GLN A 652 35.70 -8.53 -1.08
C GLN A 652 34.38 -9.16 -0.62
N LEU A 653 33.83 -8.71 0.50
CA LEU A 653 32.56 -9.23 1.05
C LEU A 653 31.38 -9.02 0.09
N ILE A 654 31.32 -7.90 -0.65
CA ILE A 654 30.29 -7.68 -1.68
C ILE A 654 30.34 -8.80 -2.74
N ALA A 655 31.52 -9.04 -3.31
CA ALA A 655 31.69 -10.04 -4.37
C ALA A 655 31.42 -11.47 -3.86
N VAL A 656 31.99 -11.82 -2.70
CA VAL A 656 31.86 -13.16 -2.12
C VAL A 656 30.42 -13.44 -1.68
N LYS A 657 29.72 -12.47 -1.07
CA LYS A 657 28.32 -12.64 -0.64
C LYS A 657 27.38 -12.83 -1.83
N ILE A 658 27.62 -12.14 -2.95
CA ILE A 658 26.87 -12.37 -4.19
C ILE A 658 27.02 -13.82 -4.64
N VAL A 659 28.25 -14.32 -4.74
CA VAL A 659 28.54 -15.70 -5.16
C VAL A 659 27.91 -16.71 -4.18
N ALA A 660 28.10 -16.53 -2.87
CA ALA A 660 27.57 -17.42 -1.85
C ALA A 660 26.04 -17.51 -1.90
N THR A 661 25.36 -16.36 -1.98
CA THR A 661 23.89 -16.30 -2.03
C THR A 661 23.34 -16.93 -3.31
N SER A 662 23.95 -16.62 -4.47
CA SER A 662 23.60 -17.23 -5.76
C SER A 662 23.80 -18.73 -5.77
N LEU A 663 24.88 -19.23 -5.15
CA LEU A 663 25.16 -20.66 -5.04
C LEU A 663 24.18 -21.37 -4.10
N CYS A 664 23.84 -20.77 -2.96
CA CYS A 664 22.82 -21.29 -2.06
C CYS A 664 21.51 -21.52 -2.80
N ARG A 665 21.05 -20.50 -3.54
CA ARG A 665 19.78 -20.61 -4.28
C ARG A 665 19.85 -21.62 -5.40
N ALA A 666 20.91 -21.58 -6.22
CA ALA A 666 21.07 -22.48 -7.35
C ALA A 666 21.15 -23.95 -6.91
N SER A 667 21.73 -24.21 -5.75
CA SER A 667 21.88 -25.55 -5.17
C SER A 667 20.58 -26.13 -4.60
N GLY A 668 19.50 -25.34 -4.51
CA GLY A 668 18.21 -25.80 -3.98
C GLY A 668 18.05 -25.67 -2.46
N LEU A 669 18.90 -24.89 -1.79
CA LEU A 669 18.64 -24.43 -0.43
C LEU A 669 17.45 -23.47 -0.40
N VAL A 670 16.78 -23.37 0.76
CA VAL A 670 15.51 -22.64 0.91
C VAL A 670 15.73 -21.40 1.76
N GLY A 671 15.31 -20.24 1.24
CA GLY A 671 15.39 -18.95 1.93
C GLY A 671 15.13 -17.79 0.96
N GLY A 672 15.14 -16.57 1.48
CA GLY A 672 14.84 -15.33 0.75
C GLY A 672 16.07 -14.49 0.39
N TYR A 673 15.91 -13.55 -0.55
CA TYR A 673 16.94 -12.59 -0.96
C TYR A 673 16.99 -11.29 -0.15
N TYR A 674 16.00 -11.04 0.70
CA TYR A 674 15.86 -9.78 1.44
C TYR A 674 17.06 -9.47 2.34
N ALA A 675 17.35 -10.31 3.34
CA ALA A 675 18.52 -10.11 4.20
C ALA A 675 19.87 -10.06 3.45
N PRO A 676 20.18 -10.96 2.48
CA PRO A 676 21.38 -10.85 1.66
C PRO A 676 21.49 -9.52 0.90
N SER A 677 20.38 -9.01 0.36
CA SER A 677 20.35 -7.75 -0.39
C SER A 677 20.63 -6.54 0.50
N LEU A 678 20.07 -6.55 1.73
CA LEU A 678 20.37 -5.53 2.73
C LEU A 678 21.85 -5.56 3.11
N PHE A 679 22.43 -6.74 3.38
CA PHE A 679 23.86 -6.86 3.69
C PHE A 679 24.76 -6.38 2.55
N ILE A 680 24.51 -6.84 1.31
CA ILE A 680 25.27 -6.44 0.13
C ILE A 680 25.16 -4.93 -0.09
N GLY A 681 23.97 -4.37 0.07
CA GLY A 681 23.74 -2.93 -0.05
C GLY A 681 24.41 -2.10 1.03
N GLY A 682 24.36 -2.56 2.29
CA GLY A 682 25.06 -1.94 3.41
C GLY A 682 26.57 -1.92 3.21
N ALA A 683 27.16 -3.06 2.81
CA ALA A 683 28.57 -3.16 2.49
C ALA A 683 28.96 -2.24 1.32
N THR A 684 28.13 -2.19 0.28
CA THR A 684 28.31 -1.32 -0.90
C THR A 684 28.30 0.16 -0.52
N GLY A 685 27.31 0.59 0.27
CA GLY A 685 27.20 1.96 0.74
C GLY A 685 28.34 2.37 1.67
N MET A 686 28.74 1.49 2.61
CA MET A 686 29.88 1.71 3.50
C MET A 686 31.20 1.83 2.72
N ALA A 687 31.46 0.94 1.75
CA ALA A 687 32.65 0.99 0.91
C ALA A 687 32.68 2.27 0.08
N TYR A 688 31.56 2.64 -0.55
CA TYR A 688 31.40 3.88 -1.31
C TYR A 688 31.68 5.12 -0.45
N GLY A 689 31.07 5.21 0.73
CA GLY A 689 31.28 6.33 1.65
C GLY A 689 32.73 6.46 2.10
N LYS A 690 33.40 5.34 2.41
CA LYS A 690 34.84 5.35 2.75
C LYS A 690 35.71 5.80 1.57
N LEU A 691 35.46 5.30 0.37
CA LEU A 691 36.21 5.68 -0.83
C LEU A 691 36.07 7.17 -1.17
N ILE A 692 34.87 7.73 -1.05
CA ILE A 692 34.65 9.17 -1.28
C ILE A 692 35.32 10.00 -0.19
N SER A 693 35.23 9.58 1.07
CA SER A 693 35.91 10.29 2.16
C SER A 693 37.43 10.35 1.95
N LEU A 694 38.03 9.28 1.42
CA LEU A 694 39.45 9.24 1.05
C LEU A 694 39.77 10.13 -0.16
N ALA A 695 38.96 10.04 -1.22
CA ALA A 695 39.15 10.82 -2.45
C ALA A 695 39.02 12.33 -2.23
N VAL A 696 38.13 12.75 -1.33
CA VAL A 696 37.96 14.17 -0.95
C VAL A 696 39.12 14.64 -0.06
N ALA A 697 39.62 13.79 0.85
CA ALA A 697 40.75 14.12 1.72
C ALA A 697 42.10 14.24 0.98
N GLU A 698 42.31 13.47 -0.09
CA GLU A 698 43.55 13.51 -0.91
C GLU A 698 43.54 14.56 -2.03
N SER A 699 42.40 15.22 -2.27
CA SER A 699 42.30 16.22 -3.35
C SER A 699 43.10 17.50 -3.02
N ASN A 700 44.11 17.78 -3.83
CA ASN A 700 45.05 18.90 -3.70
C ASN A 700 44.35 20.27 -3.51
N PRO A 701 44.98 21.24 -2.81
CA PRO A 701 44.41 22.55 -2.47
C PRO A 701 44.05 23.49 -3.65
N MET A 702 44.18 23.03 -4.90
CA MET A 702 43.92 23.82 -6.10
C MET A 702 42.49 23.67 -6.64
N ILE A 703 41.75 22.62 -6.24
CA ILE A 703 40.33 22.45 -6.55
C ILE A 703 39.59 22.41 -5.20
N ASN A 704 39.18 23.57 -4.70
CA ASN A 704 38.34 23.67 -3.50
C ASN A 704 36.95 23.06 -3.80
N LEU A 705 36.81 21.75 -3.60
CA LEU A 705 35.52 21.06 -3.58
C LEU A 705 34.78 21.27 -2.24
N SER A 706 34.96 22.44 -1.61
CA SER A 706 34.37 22.81 -0.32
C SER A 706 32.84 22.97 -0.35
N VAL A 707 32.20 22.64 -1.48
CA VAL A 707 30.74 22.62 -1.68
C VAL A 707 30.15 21.21 -1.44
N LEU A 708 30.96 20.15 -1.52
CA LEU A 708 30.54 18.78 -1.23
C LEU A 708 30.94 18.39 0.20
N GLU A 709 30.04 18.65 1.15
CA GLU A 709 30.13 18.10 2.50
C GLU A 709 29.87 16.58 2.41
N VAL A 710 30.86 15.74 2.71
CA VAL A 710 30.72 14.28 2.60
C VAL A 710 30.09 13.73 3.88
N ALA A 711 29.00 12.99 3.76
CA ALA A 711 28.33 12.37 4.89
C ALA A 711 29.18 11.25 5.51
N SER A 712 28.80 10.83 6.73
CA SER A 712 29.41 9.66 7.36
C SER A 712 29.20 8.40 6.47
N PRO A 713 30.19 7.49 6.36
CA PRO A 713 30.04 6.26 5.57
C PRO A 713 28.80 5.43 5.91
N GLN A 714 28.33 5.50 7.16
CA GLN A 714 27.13 4.82 7.66
C GLN A 714 25.85 5.31 6.99
N ALA A 715 25.75 6.62 6.70
CA ALA A 715 24.61 7.18 5.98
C ALA A 715 24.50 6.60 4.57
N TYR A 716 25.64 6.49 3.86
CA TYR A 716 25.70 5.80 2.57
C TYR A 716 25.40 4.30 2.71
N GLY A 717 25.86 3.65 3.78
CA GLY A 717 25.51 2.27 4.13
C GLY A 717 24.00 2.05 4.19
N LEU A 718 23.27 2.84 4.98
CA LEU A 718 21.82 2.75 5.12
C LEU A 718 21.09 2.96 3.79
N VAL A 719 21.47 3.98 3.02
CA VAL A 719 20.89 4.22 1.69
C VAL A 719 21.17 3.06 0.74
N GLY A 720 22.39 2.50 0.79
CA GLY A 720 22.80 1.36 -0.02
C GLY A 720 21.97 0.09 0.26
N MET A 721 21.60 -0.15 1.52
CA MET A 721 20.74 -1.27 1.93
C MET A 721 19.40 -1.24 1.19
N ALA A 722 18.67 -0.13 1.28
CA ALA A 722 17.38 0.02 0.63
C ALA A 722 17.50 0.07 -0.90
N ALA A 723 18.51 0.77 -1.43
CA ALA A 723 18.71 0.87 -2.87
C ALA A 723 18.98 -0.49 -3.51
N THR A 724 19.80 -1.34 -2.88
CA THR A 724 20.08 -2.69 -3.37
C THR A 724 18.85 -3.59 -3.23
N LEU A 725 18.14 -3.52 -2.10
CA LEU A 725 16.90 -4.28 -1.93
C LEU A 725 15.85 -3.93 -3.00
N ALA A 726 15.66 -2.64 -3.29
CA ALA A 726 14.75 -2.18 -4.34
C ALA A 726 15.18 -2.63 -5.73
N GLY A 727 16.49 -2.67 -6.01
CA GLY A 727 17.03 -3.14 -7.29
C GLY A 727 16.86 -4.64 -7.50
N VAL A 728 17.09 -5.45 -6.45
CA VAL A 728 17.00 -6.92 -6.51
C VAL A 728 15.55 -7.41 -6.50
N CYS A 729 14.73 -6.94 -5.56
CA CYS A 729 13.35 -7.39 -5.40
C CYS A 729 12.32 -6.56 -6.18
N GLN A 730 12.73 -5.47 -6.85
CA GLN A 730 11.82 -4.59 -7.61
C GLN A 730 10.66 -4.02 -6.77
N VAL A 731 10.92 -3.68 -5.51
CA VAL A 731 9.94 -3.14 -4.53
C VAL A 731 10.40 -1.81 -3.93
N PRO A 732 10.40 -0.70 -4.71
CA PRO A 732 11.04 0.55 -4.31
C PRO A 732 10.34 1.25 -3.13
N LEU A 733 9.01 1.34 -3.07
CA LEU A 733 8.34 1.98 -1.94
C LEU A 733 8.46 1.12 -0.68
N THR A 734 8.33 -0.20 -0.82
CA THR A 734 8.55 -1.14 0.27
C THR A 734 9.95 -0.98 0.87
N ALA A 735 11.00 -0.91 0.03
CA ALA A 735 12.38 -0.80 0.52
C ALA A 735 12.64 0.51 1.28
N VAL A 736 12.06 1.63 0.82
CA VAL A 736 12.16 2.93 1.50
C VAL A 736 11.47 2.90 2.85
N LEU A 737 10.22 2.42 2.89
CA LEU A 737 9.43 2.35 4.12
C LEU A 737 9.99 1.34 5.11
N LEU A 738 10.51 0.22 4.61
CA LEU A 738 11.19 -0.78 5.42
C LEU A 738 12.42 -0.20 6.10
N LEU A 739 13.29 0.47 5.34
CA LEU A 739 14.46 1.12 5.94
C LEU A 739 14.02 2.17 6.96
N PHE A 740 13.00 2.97 6.64
CA PHE A 740 12.45 3.96 7.57
C PHE A 740 11.96 3.31 8.88
N GLU A 741 11.16 2.24 8.84
CA GLU A 741 10.68 1.57 10.05
C GLU A 741 11.79 0.92 10.88
N LEU A 742 12.81 0.36 10.21
CA LEU A 742 13.96 -0.26 10.88
C LEU A 742 14.94 0.76 11.48
N THR A 743 14.94 2.02 11.00
CA THR A 743 15.86 3.09 11.41
C THR A 743 15.21 4.18 12.26
N GLN A 744 13.91 4.39 12.13
CA GLN A 744 13.11 5.43 12.79
C GLN A 744 13.61 6.88 12.56
N ASP A 745 14.36 7.14 11.48
CA ASP A 745 14.89 8.47 11.15
C ASP A 745 14.38 8.97 9.78
N TYR A 746 13.70 10.12 9.79
CA TYR A 746 13.14 10.75 8.60
C TYR A 746 14.15 11.61 7.82
N ARG A 747 15.31 11.94 8.39
CA ARG A 747 16.25 12.91 7.80
C ARG A 747 16.88 12.44 6.50
N ILE A 748 17.01 11.12 6.32
CA ILE A 748 17.63 10.50 5.13
C ILE A 748 16.65 10.14 4.02
N VAL A 749 15.34 10.35 4.21
CA VAL A 749 14.30 9.84 3.30
C VAL A 749 14.38 10.44 1.89
N LEU A 750 14.72 11.74 1.77
CA LEU A 750 14.81 12.40 0.47
C LEU A 750 15.95 11.85 -0.42
N PRO A 751 17.22 11.80 0.03
CA PRO A 751 18.30 11.18 -0.77
C PRO A 751 18.08 9.68 -0.97
N LEU A 752 17.51 8.99 0.02
CA LEU A 752 17.13 7.58 -0.05
C LEU A 752 16.15 7.30 -1.22
N LEU A 753 15.06 8.08 -1.32
CA LEU A 753 14.07 7.93 -2.40
C LEU A 753 14.71 8.08 -3.79
N GLY A 754 15.60 9.06 -3.96
CA GLY A 754 16.33 9.28 -5.20
C GLY A 754 17.23 8.10 -5.58
N ALA A 755 18.03 7.60 -4.61
CA ALA A 755 18.93 6.48 -4.82
C ALA A 755 18.17 5.17 -5.13
N VAL A 756 17.11 4.90 -4.37
CA VAL A 756 16.23 3.73 -4.55
C VAL A 756 15.55 3.75 -5.93
N GLY A 757 15.01 4.90 -6.33
CA GLY A 757 14.39 5.06 -7.65
C GLY A 757 15.36 4.79 -8.80
N LEU A 758 16.60 5.29 -8.71
CA LEU A 758 17.63 5.03 -9.72
C LEU A 758 18.07 3.55 -9.77
N SER A 759 18.29 2.93 -8.61
CA SER A 759 18.67 1.52 -8.52
C SER A 759 17.61 0.61 -9.15
N SER A 760 16.34 0.82 -8.78
CA SER A 760 15.20 0.08 -9.34
C SER A 760 15.09 0.31 -10.85
N TRP A 761 15.22 1.56 -11.32
CA TRP A 761 15.17 1.89 -12.75
C TRP A 761 16.25 1.14 -13.56
N ILE A 762 17.51 1.15 -13.11
CA ILE A 762 18.62 0.47 -13.80
C ILE A 762 18.37 -1.03 -13.91
N SER A 763 17.93 -1.66 -12.82
CA SER A 763 17.63 -3.08 -12.79
C SER A 763 16.42 -3.43 -13.70
N SER A 764 15.44 -2.52 -13.80
CA SER A 764 14.25 -2.69 -14.65
C SER A 764 14.52 -2.56 -16.17
N VAL A 765 15.47 -1.72 -16.59
CA VAL A 765 15.75 -1.43 -18.02
C VAL A 765 16.39 -2.63 -18.72
N GLN A 766 17.31 -3.33 -18.04
CA GLN A 766 17.96 -4.52 -18.59
C GLN A 766 16.98 -5.69 -18.71
N THR A 767 16.08 -5.82 -17.73
CA THR A 767 14.99 -6.81 -17.74
C THR A 767 14.11 -6.69 -18.99
N LYS A 768 13.70 -5.47 -19.35
CA LYS A 768 12.93 -5.21 -20.59
C LYS A 768 13.74 -5.44 -21.88
N ARG A 769 15.07 -5.46 -21.81
CA ARG A 769 15.95 -5.72 -22.96
C ARG A 769 16.07 -7.22 -23.22
N ASP A 770 16.26 -8.02 -22.18
CA ASP A 770 16.34 -9.48 -22.28
C ASP A 770 15.00 -10.07 -22.81
N ASP A 771 13.86 -9.56 -22.34
CA ASP A 771 12.53 -9.92 -22.85
C ASP A 771 12.34 -9.59 -24.34
N ARG A 772 12.87 -8.44 -24.79
CA ARG A 772 12.78 -7.99 -26.18
C ARG A 772 13.71 -8.78 -27.09
N VAL A 773 14.91 -9.13 -26.63
CA VAL A 773 15.84 -9.98 -27.36
C VAL A 773 15.26 -11.39 -27.51
N ALA A 774 14.69 -11.96 -26.44
CA ALA A 774 13.98 -13.24 -26.51
C ALA A 774 12.79 -13.22 -27.50
N LYS A 775 12.03 -12.12 -27.55
CA LYS A 775 10.97 -11.93 -28.55
C LYS A 775 11.50 -11.73 -29.97
N LYS A 776 12.62 -11.04 -30.15
CA LYS A 776 13.20 -10.76 -31.47
C LYS A 776 13.84 -12.00 -32.11
N ILE A 777 14.56 -12.80 -31.34
CA ILE A 777 15.11 -14.10 -31.79
C ILE A 777 13.96 -15.02 -32.22
N LYS A 778 12.82 -15.00 -31.51
CA LYS A 778 11.61 -15.75 -31.91
C LYS A 778 10.94 -15.22 -33.19
N SER A 779 11.01 -13.91 -33.46
CA SER A 779 10.46 -13.30 -34.68
C SER A 779 11.36 -13.48 -35.91
N GLU A 780 12.68 -13.60 -35.72
CA GLU A 780 13.63 -13.89 -36.79
C GLU A 780 13.57 -15.38 -37.18
N ASN A 781 13.41 -16.30 -36.22
CA ASN A 781 13.19 -17.72 -36.51
C ASN A 781 11.85 -17.97 -37.23
N SER A 782 10.78 -17.21 -36.93
CA SER A 782 9.50 -17.35 -37.64
C SER A 782 9.54 -16.89 -39.11
N ASN A 783 10.45 -15.97 -39.46
CA ASN A 783 10.59 -15.47 -40.83
C ASN A 783 11.54 -16.31 -41.71
N SER A 784 12.30 -17.24 -41.11
CA SER A 784 13.23 -18.11 -41.83
C SER A 784 12.61 -19.40 -42.40
N THR A 785 11.33 -19.67 -42.11
CA THR A 785 10.63 -20.91 -42.54
C THR A 785 9.77 -20.73 -43.80
N SER A 786 10.03 -19.70 -44.61
CA SER A 786 9.32 -19.48 -45.87
C SER A 786 10.24 -19.03 -47.02
N LEU A 787 11.39 -19.67 -47.24
CA LEU A 787 12.01 -19.70 -48.57
C LEU A 787 13.15 -20.73 -48.65
N SER A 788 12.93 -21.86 -49.34
CA SER A 788 13.81 -22.40 -50.39
C SER A 788 13.45 -23.86 -50.72
N LYS A 789 12.93 -24.04 -51.93
CA LYS A 789 12.87 -25.32 -52.65
C LYS A 789 13.81 -25.16 -53.85
N ILE A 790 14.56 -26.23 -54.16
CA ILE A 790 15.27 -26.55 -55.43
C ILE A 790 16.76 -26.16 -55.53
N SER A 791 17.66 -27.12 -55.28
CA SER A 791 18.58 -27.75 -56.26
C SER A 791 19.87 -28.31 -55.61
N SER A 792 20.34 -29.43 -56.14
CA SER A 792 21.47 -30.29 -55.72
C SER A 792 22.75 -29.97 -56.53
N PRO A 793 23.85 -30.78 -56.48
CA PRO A 793 24.77 -31.09 -55.38
C PRO A 793 26.24 -30.76 -55.74
N SER A 794 27.14 -30.47 -54.78
CA SER A 794 28.60 -30.73 -54.92
C SER A 794 29.42 -30.46 -53.64
N SER A 795 30.01 -31.55 -53.13
CA SER A 795 31.37 -31.70 -52.60
C SER A 795 32.08 -30.54 -51.86
N ILE A 796 32.41 -30.75 -50.57
CA ILE A 796 33.76 -30.87 -49.97
C ILE A 796 33.71 -30.60 -48.44
N GLU A 797 34.04 -31.65 -47.69
CA GLU A 797 34.69 -31.79 -46.37
C GLU A 797 34.70 -30.71 -45.25
N SER A 798 34.32 -31.22 -44.07
CA SER A 798 34.95 -31.07 -42.74
C SER A 798 34.66 -29.81 -41.87
N SER A 799 33.86 -29.99 -40.82
CA SER A 799 34.33 -30.20 -39.44
C SER A 799 33.28 -29.81 -38.38
N ALA A 800 33.12 -30.71 -37.39
CA ALA A 800 32.59 -30.55 -36.03
C ALA A 800 31.23 -29.84 -35.83
N GLY A 801 30.21 -30.66 -35.51
CA GLY A 801 28.86 -30.22 -35.19
C GLY A 801 28.74 -29.51 -33.84
N ASN A 802 28.05 -28.37 -33.87
CA ASN A 802 27.45 -27.71 -32.71
C ASN A 802 25.93 -27.84 -32.83
N THR A 803 25.34 -28.77 -32.06
CA THR A 803 23.88 -28.82 -31.88
C THR A 803 23.53 -27.87 -30.73
N PHE A 804 23.05 -26.68 -31.07
CA PHE A 804 22.51 -25.70 -30.12
C PHE A 804 21.17 -26.22 -29.57
N ALA A 805 21.15 -26.58 -28.29
CA ALA A 805 19.93 -26.86 -27.55
C ALA A 805 19.25 -25.55 -27.14
N GLU A 806 17.96 -25.43 -27.48
CA GLU A 806 17.09 -24.29 -27.20
C GLU A 806 17.02 -23.95 -25.70
N ALA A 807 17.33 -22.69 -25.38
CA ALA A 807 17.27 -22.13 -24.03
C ALA A 807 15.86 -21.58 -23.71
N ALA A 808 15.28 -22.01 -22.59
CA ALA A 808 14.05 -21.47 -22.02
C ALA A 808 14.20 -19.97 -21.67
N PRO A 809 13.14 -19.14 -21.84
CA PRO A 809 13.25 -17.69 -21.64
C PRO A 809 13.39 -17.30 -20.16
N TYR A 810 14.32 -16.40 -19.89
CA TYR A 810 14.70 -15.85 -18.58
C TYR A 810 13.54 -15.07 -17.91
N MET A 811 13.10 -15.50 -16.72
CA MET A 811 12.20 -14.73 -15.84
C MET A 811 13.01 -13.94 -14.79
N SER A 812 12.64 -12.69 -14.54
CA SER A 812 13.57 -11.62 -14.17
C SER A 812 13.30 -10.90 -12.84
N ASN A 813 12.30 -11.31 -12.07
CA ASN A 813 12.06 -10.78 -10.73
C ASN A 813 12.30 -11.89 -9.68
N LEU A 814 13.49 -11.91 -9.08
CA LEU A 814 13.94 -12.97 -8.16
C LEU A 814 12.95 -13.21 -6.99
N CYS A 815 12.34 -12.14 -6.46
CA CYS A 815 11.41 -12.21 -5.32
C CYS A 815 9.97 -12.57 -5.78
N GLN A 816 9.61 -12.30 -7.04
CA GLN A 816 8.37 -12.82 -7.66
C GLN A 816 8.52 -14.28 -8.10
N VAL A 817 9.73 -14.72 -8.44
CA VAL A 817 10.06 -16.14 -8.66
C VAL A 817 9.85 -16.93 -7.35
N GLU A 818 10.18 -16.36 -6.18
CA GLU A 818 9.90 -16.98 -4.88
C GLU A 818 8.41 -17.22 -4.60
N SER A 819 7.54 -16.27 -4.97
CA SER A 819 6.07 -16.39 -4.80
C SER A 819 5.39 -17.18 -5.93
N SER A 820 5.96 -17.17 -7.14
CA SER A 820 5.48 -17.94 -8.30
C SER A 820 5.87 -19.42 -8.23
N LEU A 821 6.99 -19.78 -7.60
CA LEU A 821 7.39 -21.17 -7.31
C LEU A 821 6.43 -21.87 -6.32
N CYS A 822 5.59 -21.12 -5.61
CA CYS A 822 4.48 -21.64 -4.79
C CYS A 822 3.19 -21.84 -5.60
N ILE A 823 3.25 -21.54 -6.91
CA ILE A 823 2.24 -21.76 -7.94
C ILE A 823 2.94 -22.38 -9.18
N GLU A 824 3.88 -23.31 -8.99
CA GLU A 824 4.35 -24.21 -10.07
C GLU A 824 3.60 -25.53 -9.92
N ASP A 825 3.21 -26.29 -10.95
CA ASP A 825 3.50 -26.32 -12.37
C ASP A 825 2.23 -26.83 -13.06
N ASP A 826 1.84 -26.19 -14.17
CA ASP A 826 0.89 -26.68 -15.19
C ASP A 826 0.54 -25.52 -16.13
N ASN A 827 0.73 -24.26 -15.71
CA ASN A 827 0.21 -23.11 -16.45
C ASN A 827 1.21 -22.42 -17.38
N VAL A 828 2.54 -22.49 -17.20
CA VAL A 828 3.45 -21.67 -18.03
C VAL A 828 3.50 -22.17 -19.48
N GLU A 829 3.62 -23.48 -19.67
CA GLU A 829 3.59 -24.13 -20.98
C GLU A 829 2.19 -24.06 -21.61
N THR A 830 1.15 -24.33 -20.81
CA THR A 830 -0.26 -24.14 -21.20
C THR A 830 -0.56 -22.70 -21.63
N THR A 831 -0.04 -21.68 -20.93
CA THR A 831 -0.27 -20.26 -21.27
C THR A 831 0.44 -19.86 -22.56
N TYR A 832 1.56 -20.51 -22.88
CA TYR A 832 2.28 -20.29 -24.15
C TYR A 832 1.53 -20.92 -25.33
N ILE A 833 1.02 -22.15 -25.15
CA ILE A 833 0.25 -22.87 -26.16
C ILE A 833 -1.10 -22.19 -26.43
N VAL A 834 -1.82 -21.76 -25.38
CA VAL A 834 -3.10 -21.03 -25.47
C VAL A 834 -2.99 -19.74 -26.29
N ARG A 835 -1.81 -19.11 -26.34
CA ARG A 835 -1.56 -17.90 -27.15
C ARG A 835 -1.41 -18.17 -28.65
N ARG A 836 -1.19 -19.42 -29.08
CA ARG A 836 -0.99 -19.81 -30.49
C ARG A 836 -2.17 -20.57 -31.09
N THR A 837 -3.13 -20.98 -30.27
CA THR A 837 -4.27 -21.79 -30.66
C THR A 837 -5.53 -20.96 -30.88
N PHE A 838 -6.33 -21.34 -31.88
CA PHE A 838 -7.64 -20.76 -32.14
C PHE A 838 -8.77 -21.57 -31.49
N VAL A 839 -9.93 -20.94 -31.28
CA VAL A 839 -11.14 -21.61 -30.78
C VAL A 839 -11.53 -22.80 -31.66
N SER A 840 -11.29 -22.73 -32.98
CA SER A 840 -11.52 -23.83 -33.92
C SER A 840 -10.81 -25.13 -33.57
N GLU A 841 -9.65 -25.08 -32.91
CA GLU A 841 -8.87 -26.26 -32.51
C GLU A 841 -9.30 -26.85 -31.16
N ALA A 842 -10.03 -26.08 -30.36
CA ALA A 842 -10.47 -26.47 -29.02
C ALA A 842 -11.99 -26.66 -28.90
N MET A 843 -12.77 -26.30 -29.90
CA MET A 843 -14.23 -26.46 -29.88
C MET A 843 -14.66 -27.92 -30.08
N LYS A 844 -15.73 -28.33 -29.40
CA LYS A 844 -16.45 -29.57 -29.68
C LYS A 844 -17.37 -29.35 -30.89
N THR A 845 -17.17 -30.14 -31.94
CA THR A 845 -17.97 -30.08 -33.18
C THR A 845 -19.24 -30.90 -33.11
N ARG A 846 -19.32 -31.87 -32.19
CA ARG A 846 -20.56 -32.57 -31.85
C ARG A 846 -21.22 -31.87 -30.67
N TYR A 847 -22.44 -31.42 -30.85
CA TYR A 847 -23.22 -30.75 -29.81
C TYR A 847 -24.70 -31.01 -29.98
N VAL A 848 -25.44 -30.93 -28.87
CA VAL A 848 -26.89 -31.15 -28.86
C VAL A 848 -27.61 -29.91 -29.40
N THR A 849 -28.39 -30.08 -30.46
CA THR A 849 -29.30 -29.06 -31.01
C THR A 849 -30.75 -29.43 -30.73
N VAL A 850 -31.55 -28.44 -30.33
CA VAL A 850 -32.96 -28.63 -29.99
C VAL A 850 -33.81 -27.49 -30.55
N SER A 851 -35.09 -27.74 -30.81
CA SER A 851 -36.04 -26.72 -31.27
C SER A 851 -36.85 -26.20 -30.08
N MET A 852 -37.48 -25.02 -30.25
CA MET A 852 -38.47 -24.48 -29.30
C MET A 852 -39.66 -25.42 -29.06
N CYS A 853 -39.91 -26.35 -29.99
CA CYS A 853 -40.97 -27.36 -29.92
C CYS A 853 -40.52 -28.71 -29.33
N THR A 854 -39.26 -28.85 -28.91
CA THR A 854 -38.75 -30.09 -28.30
C THR A 854 -39.22 -30.21 -26.85
N LEU A 855 -39.53 -31.44 -26.42
CA LEU A 855 -39.90 -31.74 -25.04
C LEU A 855 -38.67 -31.68 -24.12
N LEU A 856 -38.78 -31.08 -22.93
CA LEU A 856 -37.66 -30.99 -21.98
C LEU A 856 -37.10 -32.35 -21.57
N THR A 857 -37.94 -33.39 -21.54
CA THR A 857 -37.51 -34.78 -21.30
C THR A 857 -36.63 -35.30 -22.43
N GLU A 858 -37.03 -35.04 -23.67
CA GLU A 858 -36.26 -35.39 -24.87
C GLU A 858 -34.94 -34.60 -24.93
N VAL A 859 -34.93 -33.32 -24.52
CA VAL A 859 -33.70 -32.54 -24.37
C VAL A 859 -32.75 -33.20 -23.36
N ILE A 860 -33.25 -33.67 -22.21
CA ILE A 860 -32.44 -34.37 -21.20
C ILE A 860 -31.91 -35.69 -21.77
N ASP A 861 -32.73 -36.46 -22.49
CA ASP A 861 -32.31 -37.71 -23.10
C ASP A 861 -31.19 -37.48 -24.14
N LEU A 862 -31.31 -36.43 -24.96
CA LEU A 862 -30.26 -36.02 -25.90
C LEU A 862 -28.97 -35.55 -25.18
N MET A 863 -29.10 -34.79 -24.10
CA MET A 863 -27.99 -34.38 -23.24
C MET A 863 -27.27 -35.59 -22.63
N ILE A 864 -28.02 -36.60 -22.18
CA ILE A 864 -27.47 -37.84 -21.62
C ILE A 864 -26.77 -38.65 -22.72
N ALA A 865 -27.39 -38.78 -23.89
CA ALA A 865 -26.85 -39.55 -25.01
C ALA A 865 -25.49 -38.98 -25.49
N GLU A 866 -25.39 -37.67 -25.66
CA GLU A 866 -24.17 -37.00 -26.11
C GLU A 866 -23.20 -36.65 -24.95
N LYS A 867 -23.57 -36.97 -23.70
CA LYS A 867 -22.82 -36.63 -22.47
C LYS A 867 -22.49 -35.14 -22.36
N GLN A 868 -23.47 -34.29 -22.65
CA GLN A 868 -23.35 -32.83 -22.58
C GLN A 868 -24.30 -32.24 -21.55
N SER A 869 -23.88 -31.14 -20.91
CA SER A 869 -24.70 -30.42 -19.92
C SER A 869 -25.39 -29.17 -20.48
N CYS A 870 -25.31 -28.94 -21.80
CA CYS A 870 -26.00 -27.86 -22.50
C CYS A 870 -26.60 -28.35 -23.82
N ALA A 871 -27.61 -27.63 -24.29
CA ALA A 871 -28.24 -27.79 -25.59
C ALA A 871 -28.39 -26.42 -26.25
N VAL A 872 -28.14 -26.37 -27.55
CA VAL A 872 -28.25 -25.15 -28.38
C VAL A 872 -29.63 -25.12 -29.01
N ILE A 873 -30.37 -24.03 -28.81
CA ILE A 873 -31.71 -23.86 -29.37
C ILE A 873 -31.59 -23.25 -30.76
N VAL A 874 -32.11 -23.95 -31.76
CA VAL A 874 -32.05 -23.53 -33.17
C VAL A 874 -33.45 -23.36 -33.79
N ASP A 875 -33.53 -22.49 -34.79
CA ASP A 875 -34.74 -22.31 -35.61
C ASP A 875 -34.84 -23.35 -36.74
N THR A 876 -35.92 -23.31 -37.52
CA THR A 876 -36.10 -24.15 -38.71
C THR A 876 -35.01 -23.97 -39.77
N ASP A 877 -34.29 -22.85 -39.74
CA ASP A 877 -33.18 -22.51 -40.63
C ASP A 877 -31.80 -22.80 -40.01
N ASP A 878 -31.71 -23.60 -38.93
CA ASP A 878 -30.49 -23.88 -38.13
C ASP A 878 -29.79 -22.62 -37.58
N THR A 879 -30.54 -21.52 -37.44
CA THR A 879 -30.03 -20.28 -36.84
C THR A 879 -30.10 -20.36 -35.32
N LEU A 880 -29.09 -19.80 -34.65
CA LEU A 880 -29.03 -19.78 -33.20
C LEU A 880 -30.12 -18.87 -32.61
N ILE A 881 -31.06 -19.45 -31.86
CA ILE A 881 -32.08 -18.71 -31.11
C ILE A 881 -31.66 -18.53 -29.64
N GLY A 882 -31.13 -19.59 -29.03
CA GLY A 882 -30.94 -19.62 -27.58
C GLY A 882 -29.96 -20.68 -27.10
N PHE A 883 -29.68 -20.65 -25.81
CA PHE A 883 -28.76 -21.57 -25.15
C PHE A 883 -29.39 -22.06 -23.85
N LEU A 884 -29.42 -23.38 -23.65
CA LEU A 884 -30.08 -24.01 -22.51
C LEU A 884 -29.12 -24.91 -21.75
N THR A 885 -28.95 -24.70 -20.44
CA THR A 885 -28.12 -25.56 -19.61
C THR A 885 -28.95 -26.52 -18.75
N LEU A 886 -28.37 -27.64 -18.35
CA LEU A 886 -29.00 -28.59 -17.44
C LEU A 886 -29.39 -27.94 -16.11
N ARG A 887 -28.63 -26.93 -15.67
CA ARG A 887 -28.93 -26.17 -14.46
C ARG A 887 -30.22 -25.37 -14.60
N ASP A 888 -30.44 -24.76 -15.76
CA ASP A 888 -31.65 -24.00 -16.06
C ASP A 888 -32.88 -24.90 -16.01
N ILE A 889 -32.77 -26.10 -16.59
CA ILE A 889 -33.84 -27.13 -16.54
C ILE A 889 -34.09 -27.59 -15.10
N GLN A 890 -33.06 -27.76 -14.28
CA GLN A 890 -33.19 -28.17 -12.87
C GLN A 890 -33.79 -27.08 -11.98
N GLU A 891 -33.38 -25.81 -12.15
CA GLU A 891 -33.94 -24.67 -11.43
C GLU A 891 -35.42 -24.48 -11.79
N TYR A 892 -35.75 -24.61 -13.08
CA TYR A 892 -37.13 -24.65 -13.55
C TYR A 892 -37.91 -25.82 -12.95
N GLY A 893 -37.36 -27.04 -12.94
CA GLY A 893 -38.00 -28.22 -12.38
C GLY A 893 -38.35 -28.05 -10.89
N LYS A 894 -37.48 -27.39 -10.10
CA LYS A 894 -37.78 -27.04 -8.71
C LYS A 894 -38.93 -26.03 -8.61
N PHE A 895 -38.92 -25.01 -9.46
CA PHE A 895 -39.98 -23.99 -9.52
C PHE A 895 -41.34 -24.59 -9.93
N ALA A 896 -41.36 -25.46 -10.94
CA ALA A 896 -42.56 -26.14 -11.42
C ALA A 896 -43.15 -27.08 -10.35
N LYS A 897 -42.30 -27.80 -9.61
CA LYS A 897 -42.71 -28.69 -8.51
C LYS A 897 -43.33 -27.91 -7.34
N ALA A 898 -42.88 -26.68 -7.08
CA ALA A 898 -43.45 -25.81 -6.04
C ALA A 898 -44.86 -25.29 -6.40
N ARG A 899 -45.26 -25.29 -7.67
CA ARG A 899 -46.58 -24.80 -8.14
C ARG A 899 -47.64 -25.89 -8.35
N SER A 900 -47.40 -27.15 -7.96
CA SER A 900 -48.37 -28.26 -8.06
C SER A 900 -49.02 -28.43 -9.45
N LYS A 901 -48.31 -28.12 -10.55
CA LYS A 901 -48.73 -28.55 -11.89
C LYS A 901 -48.26 -30.00 -12.08
N LYS A 902 -49.18 -30.96 -11.98
CA LYS A 902 -48.93 -32.34 -12.41
C LYS A 902 -48.86 -32.44 -13.93
N ASP A 903 -47.86 -33.19 -14.39
CA ASP A 903 -47.81 -33.97 -15.63
C ASP A 903 -48.38 -33.29 -16.88
N LYS A 904 -47.78 -32.16 -17.28
CA LYS A 904 -47.77 -31.76 -18.69
C LYS A 904 -46.36 -31.96 -19.22
N GLU A 905 -46.27 -32.59 -20.38
CA GLU A 905 -45.07 -32.61 -21.21
C GLU A 905 -44.69 -31.15 -21.53
N LEU A 906 -43.60 -30.67 -20.93
CA LEU A 906 -43.17 -29.28 -20.99
C LEU A 906 -42.26 -29.08 -22.20
N LEU A 907 -42.55 -28.04 -22.99
CA LEU A 907 -41.76 -27.65 -24.16
C LEU A 907 -40.67 -26.64 -23.79
N VAL A 908 -39.59 -26.60 -24.58
CA VAL A 908 -38.53 -25.59 -24.45
C VAL A 908 -39.10 -24.16 -24.55
N SER A 909 -40.05 -23.92 -25.45
CA SER A 909 -40.74 -22.63 -25.60
C SER A 909 -41.44 -22.16 -24.32
N GLU A 910 -42.04 -23.06 -23.54
CA GLU A 910 -42.70 -22.69 -22.28
C GLU A 910 -41.68 -22.25 -21.23
N LEU A 911 -40.49 -22.86 -21.21
CA LEU A 911 -39.39 -22.50 -20.32
C LEU A 911 -38.80 -21.13 -20.70
N CYS A 912 -38.64 -20.86 -22.00
CA CYS A 912 -38.10 -19.58 -22.50
C CYS A 912 -39.06 -18.39 -22.35
N LEU A 913 -40.39 -18.62 -22.35
CA LEU A 913 -41.40 -17.55 -22.18
C LEU A 913 -41.62 -17.13 -20.73
N LEU A 914 -41.33 -18.00 -19.76
CA LEU A 914 -41.62 -17.77 -18.34
C LEU A 914 -40.61 -16.85 -17.65
N ASP A 915 -39.39 -16.77 -18.18
CA ASP A 915 -38.33 -15.91 -17.67
C ASP A 915 -37.38 -15.56 -18.83
N GLY A 916 -37.54 -14.35 -19.39
CA GLY A 916 -36.91 -13.94 -20.67
C GLY A 916 -35.38 -13.93 -20.69
N GLN A 917 -34.72 -14.32 -19.60
CA GLN A 917 -33.27 -14.48 -19.49
C GLN A 917 -32.79 -15.94 -19.58
N ILE A 918 -33.64 -16.94 -19.29
CA ILE A 918 -33.23 -18.35 -19.09
C ILE A 918 -32.80 -19.05 -20.39
N CYS A 919 -33.20 -18.55 -21.55
CA CYS A 919 -32.75 -19.06 -22.86
C CYS A 919 -31.89 -18.08 -23.66
N SER A 920 -31.48 -16.96 -23.03
CA SER A 920 -30.68 -15.94 -23.71
C SER A 920 -29.28 -16.46 -24.01
N VAL A 921 -28.75 -16.14 -25.20
CA VAL A 921 -27.36 -16.49 -25.53
C VAL A 921 -26.44 -15.55 -24.75
N PRO A 922 -25.68 -16.03 -23.75
CA PRO A 922 -24.97 -15.15 -22.84
C PRO A 922 -23.80 -14.43 -23.52
N TRP A 923 -23.12 -15.13 -24.43
CA TRP A 923 -22.06 -14.65 -25.31
C TRP A 923 -21.75 -15.74 -26.35
N THR A 924 -21.21 -15.36 -27.52
CA THR A 924 -20.80 -16.30 -28.58
C THR A 924 -19.32 -16.13 -28.90
N ALA A 925 -18.63 -17.24 -29.17
CA ALA A 925 -17.25 -17.23 -29.67
C ALA A 925 -17.24 -17.47 -31.19
N THR A 926 -16.23 -16.98 -31.90
CA THR A 926 -16.02 -17.32 -33.32
C THR A 926 -14.88 -18.32 -33.46
N PRO A 927 -14.88 -19.20 -34.47
CA PRO A 927 -13.79 -20.17 -34.69
C PRO A 927 -12.41 -19.54 -34.83
N ASP A 928 -12.35 -18.34 -35.39
CA ASP A 928 -11.10 -17.61 -35.68
C ASP A 928 -10.62 -16.78 -34.48
N MET A 929 -11.34 -16.82 -33.35
CA MET A 929 -10.96 -16.13 -32.12
C MET A 929 -9.77 -16.84 -31.45
N GLU A 930 -8.84 -16.05 -30.89
CA GLU A 930 -7.75 -16.59 -30.09
C GLU A 930 -8.31 -17.31 -28.85
N LEU A 931 -7.81 -18.53 -28.59
CA LEU A 931 -8.27 -19.34 -27.47
C LEU A 931 -8.10 -18.64 -26.12
N ARG A 932 -7.01 -17.86 -25.98
CA ARG A 932 -6.75 -17.03 -24.80
C ARG A 932 -7.85 -16.01 -24.53
N TYR A 933 -8.30 -15.34 -25.59
CA TYR A 933 -9.31 -14.29 -25.48
C TYR A 933 -10.67 -14.89 -25.09
N ALA A 934 -11.03 -16.03 -25.70
CA ALA A 934 -12.22 -16.78 -25.31
C ALA A 934 -12.15 -17.26 -23.84
N GLN A 935 -11.02 -17.85 -23.42
CA GLN A 935 -10.82 -18.31 -22.05
C GLN A 935 -10.89 -17.16 -21.02
N MET A 936 -10.34 -16.00 -21.36
CA MET A 936 -10.38 -14.81 -20.52
C MET A 936 -11.82 -14.33 -20.31
N ILE A 937 -12.59 -14.18 -21.39
CA ILE A 937 -14.00 -13.75 -21.32
C ILE A 937 -14.85 -14.77 -20.56
N MET A 938 -14.65 -16.06 -20.82
CA MET A 938 -15.33 -17.13 -20.09
C MET A 938 -15.08 -17.05 -18.58
N LYS A 939 -13.83 -16.78 -18.17
CA LYS A 939 -13.44 -16.66 -16.76
C LYS A 939 -13.96 -15.38 -16.11
N GLU A 940 -13.89 -14.26 -16.83
CA GLU A 940 -14.34 -12.94 -16.35
C GLU A 940 -15.86 -12.91 -16.14
N ARG A 941 -16.62 -13.50 -17.07
CA ARG A 941 -18.09 -13.54 -17.02
C ARG A 941 -18.66 -14.78 -16.32
N GLY A 942 -17.80 -15.73 -15.92
CA GLY A 942 -18.20 -16.95 -15.23
C GLY A 942 -18.96 -17.95 -16.11
N PHE A 943 -18.72 -17.95 -17.42
CA PHE A 943 -19.35 -18.89 -18.36
C PHE A 943 -18.59 -20.21 -18.38
N ASN A 944 -19.30 -21.31 -18.08
CA ASN A 944 -18.73 -22.65 -18.15
C ASN A 944 -18.78 -23.23 -19.56
N GLN A 945 -19.73 -22.80 -20.40
CA GLN A 945 -19.93 -23.32 -21.74
C GLN A 945 -20.38 -22.17 -22.63
N VAL A 946 -19.81 -22.07 -23.83
CA VAL A 946 -20.10 -21.00 -24.78
C VAL A 946 -20.35 -21.59 -26.16
N PRO A 947 -21.45 -21.22 -26.85
CA PRO A 947 -21.66 -21.61 -28.23
C PRO A 947 -20.67 -20.88 -29.15
N VAL A 948 -20.04 -21.65 -30.04
CA VAL A 948 -19.18 -21.14 -31.11
C VAL A 948 -20.04 -20.98 -32.36
N VAL A 949 -20.01 -19.79 -32.96
CA VAL A 949 -20.88 -19.43 -34.09
C VAL A 949 -20.10 -18.89 -35.27
N ARG A 950 -20.64 -19.08 -36.47
CA ARG A 950 -20.18 -18.43 -37.70
C ARG A 950 -21.29 -17.51 -38.21
N ASN A 951 -20.95 -16.25 -38.43
CA ASN A 951 -21.88 -15.26 -38.99
C ASN A 951 -21.77 -15.27 -40.52
N ILE A 952 -22.88 -15.57 -41.19
CA ILE A 952 -22.98 -15.58 -42.66
C ILE A 952 -24.24 -14.78 -43.03
N TYR A 953 -24.09 -13.72 -43.83
CA TYR A 953 -25.20 -12.85 -44.29
C TYR A 953 -26.16 -12.41 -43.17
N GLU A 954 -25.62 -11.86 -42.07
CA GLU A 954 -26.38 -11.40 -40.88
C GLU A 954 -27.14 -12.50 -40.10
N ARG A 955 -26.98 -13.77 -40.46
CA ARG A 955 -27.50 -14.93 -39.72
C ARG A 955 -26.39 -15.62 -38.93
N THR A 956 -26.72 -16.05 -37.71
CA THR A 956 -25.78 -16.65 -36.75
C THR A 956 -25.97 -18.16 -36.74
N TYR A 957 -25.00 -18.92 -37.23
CA TYR A 957 -25.07 -20.38 -37.27
C TYR A 957 -24.17 -20.99 -36.18
N PRO A 958 -24.68 -21.85 -35.29
CA PRO A 958 -23.83 -22.58 -34.36
C PRO A 958 -22.94 -23.56 -35.14
N VAL A 959 -21.66 -23.63 -34.78
CA VAL A 959 -20.65 -24.52 -35.40
C VAL A 959 -19.92 -25.39 -34.37
N GLY A 960 -20.12 -25.11 -33.08
CA GLY A 960 -19.53 -25.90 -32.00
C GLY A 960 -19.86 -25.34 -30.61
N ILE A 961 -19.32 -25.99 -29.58
CA ILE A 961 -19.35 -25.51 -28.19
C ILE A 961 -17.93 -25.55 -27.64
N ILE A 962 -17.55 -24.53 -26.87
CA ILE A 962 -16.28 -24.50 -26.15
C ILE A 962 -16.50 -24.55 -24.64
N ASP A 963 -15.74 -25.41 -23.95
CA ASP A 963 -15.78 -25.57 -22.50
C ASP A 963 -14.37 -25.67 -21.89
N PRO A 964 -14.20 -25.37 -20.58
CA PRO A 964 -12.88 -25.40 -19.93
C PRO A 964 -12.15 -26.74 -20.06
N GLU A 965 -12.89 -27.85 -20.14
CA GLU A 965 -12.32 -29.17 -20.34
C GLU A 965 -11.75 -29.34 -21.75
N SER A 966 -12.46 -28.91 -22.81
CA SER A 966 -11.91 -28.98 -24.17
C SER A 966 -10.68 -28.08 -24.33
N ILE A 967 -10.70 -26.89 -23.73
CA ILE A 967 -9.52 -26.00 -23.69
C ILE A 967 -8.34 -26.71 -23.04
N ARG A 968 -8.54 -27.30 -21.85
CA ARG A 968 -7.47 -27.98 -21.11
C ARG A 968 -6.93 -29.20 -21.86
N LEU A 969 -7.82 -29.99 -22.43
CA LEU A 969 -7.46 -31.19 -23.19
C LEU A 969 -6.67 -30.83 -24.45
N THR A 970 -7.12 -29.85 -25.22
CA THR A 970 -6.39 -29.36 -26.41
C THR A 970 -5.01 -28.83 -26.03
N CYS A 971 -4.91 -28.03 -24.95
CA CYS A 971 -3.60 -27.53 -24.52
C CYS A 971 -2.66 -28.65 -24.06
N SER A 972 -3.17 -29.63 -23.31
CA SER A 972 -2.39 -30.78 -22.85
C SER A 972 -1.95 -31.66 -24.01
N ALA A 973 -2.84 -31.90 -24.98
CA ALA A 973 -2.54 -32.66 -26.19
C ALA A 973 -1.50 -31.97 -27.07
N LEU A 974 -1.56 -30.64 -27.19
CA LEU A 974 -0.57 -29.86 -27.93
C LEU A 974 0.78 -29.83 -27.22
N ALA A 975 0.82 -29.68 -25.90
CA ALA A 975 2.06 -29.80 -25.11
C ALA A 975 2.68 -31.19 -25.27
N THR A 976 1.85 -32.24 -25.26
CA THR A 976 2.29 -33.63 -25.49
C THR A 976 2.78 -33.82 -26.92
N ARG A 977 2.16 -33.17 -27.91
CA ARG A 977 2.59 -33.24 -29.31
C ARG A 977 3.93 -32.54 -29.53
N GLU A 978 4.16 -31.39 -28.91
CA GLU A 978 5.44 -30.67 -28.97
C GLU A 978 6.57 -31.45 -28.26
N THR A 979 6.26 -32.20 -27.20
CA THR A 979 7.26 -33.05 -26.52
C THR A 979 7.57 -34.35 -27.28
N LEU A 980 6.68 -34.79 -28.17
CA LEU A 980 6.88 -35.97 -29.03
C LEU A 980 7.48 -35.62 -30.41
N SER A 981 7.44 -34.36 -30.83
CA SER A 981 8.05 -33.85 -32.06
C SER A 981 9.48 -33.39 -31.83
#